data_AF-A0A930UK38-F1
#
_entry.id   AF-A0A930UK38-F1
#
_cell.length_a   1.000
_cell.length_b   1.000
_cell.length_c   1.000
_cell.angle_alpha   90.00
_cell.angle_beta   90.00
_cell.angle_gamma   90.00
#
_symmetry.space_group_name_H-M   'P 1'
#
loop_
_entity.id
_entity.type
_entity.pdbx_description
1 polymer ?
#
loop_
_entity_poly.entity_id
_entity_poly.type
_entity_poly.pdbx_seq_one_letter_code
_entity_poly.pdbx_strand_id
1 'polypeptide(L)'
;MTFKKPRSEARGDIGPKEFICLIASMMSLVALAIDAMLPALPAIGKDLQVANPTDVQLVIISLFAGLAIGQMVCGPLSDRIGRRPTILIGLIVFMIGSLVSLFAGDFATMIAGRILQGFGASGPRIVMVALVRDLHKGPVMARLMSISLSIFIVVPAIAPALGQTILLVSSWRGIFATFFVFSVLVCLWFVLRQPETLHPDRRRALSISTIAQALREFFRAKVALGYTLVTGFVFSPFVVYLSTAQQIFQEVYDTGLLFSLYFGILALALGGASLVNSKLVGRYGMQRICLISTASIVVISLIGWIGGAGFGGAIPLWLFMIWMTIIFSLVGLLFGNLGALAMQPLGHIAGIGSAIVASLSTLISVVLGGLAARAFDGDILVLAIHFALFGAGGLAMILWTEGKNTIRRIRPLIRAIAPAYPRWSRQASPGRQEPTKSEASRTLAATANPPRETHSMDRRFQSAIFTEGARVHRYLEYRCLRAPDAAERKRLGRTIASALAAADEAVAPDQRIVIAFGRRLWSILNPDAQPPGLHDFQTIEGAKGHIAPTTQCDLWLWLQADGEDENVARTLALHRMLRCDFELQLEQPAFTYFASRDLIGFEDGTGNPPDTRGRIDAAIVPEGAGAGGSFVLAQRWVHDLEKFEALDIGDQEKIIGRTKAESIEFEGDAMPADSHVARTDAEKDGIALKVFRRSSPYASLDRCGLYFLSFACALERHQIQLERMFGVSGDGLSDRLIDFSHPDTGSYLFAPAAEDLEKALEG
;
A
#
# COMPACT_ATOMS: atom_id res chain seq x y z
N MET A 1 -36.71 -29.96 -1.96
CA MET A 1 -35.45 -30.63 -1.59
C MET A 1 -34.71 -29.71 -0.62
N THR A 2 -34.67 -30.10 0.66
CA THR A 2 -34.01 -29.38 1.76
C THR A 2 -32.49 -29.41 1.60
N PHE A 3 -31.88 -28.25 1.34
CA PHE A 3 -30.43 -28.10 1.43
C PHE A 3 -30.00 -28.12 2.90
N LYS A 4 -29.40 -29.24 3.28
CA LYS A 4 -28.80 -29.49 4.59
C LYS A 4 -27.55 -28.61 4.72
N LYS A 5 -27.53 -27.66 5.66
CA LYS A 5 -26.31 -26.96 6.11
C LYS A 5 -25.20 -28.00 6.36
N PRO A 6 -23.97 -27.82 5.87
CA PRO A 6 -22.86 -28.64 6.33
C PRO A 6 -22.60 -28.31 7.81
N ARG A 7 -22.54 -29.37 8.63
CA ARG A 7 -22.18 -29.29 10.05
C ARG A 7 -20.81 -28.61 10.19
N SER A 8 -20.76 -27.43 10.80
CA SER A 8 -19.56 -26.91 11.47
C SER A 8 -19.90 -26.43 12.88
N GLU A 9 -20.41 -27.34 13.71
CA GLU A 9 -20.35 -27.18 15.16
C GLU A 9 -19.14 -27.98 15.69
N ALA A 10 -18.41 -27.38 16.64
CA ALA A 10 -17.38 -27.96 17.51
C ALA A 10 -15.87 -27.83 17.15
N ARG A 11 -15.40 -26.65 16.70
CA ARG A 11 -14.04 -26.19 17.05
C ARG A 11 -14.13 -24.73 17.46
N GLY A 12 -13.91 -24.42 18.74
CA GLY A 12 -14.09 -23.07 19.26
C GLY A 12 -13.26 -22.06 18.46
N ASP A 13 -13.89 -20.96 18.05
CA ASP A 13 -13.23 -19.94 17.25
C ASP A 13 -11.94 -19.45 17.93
N ILE A 14 -10.89 -19.23 17.14
CA ILE A 14 -9.61 -18.74 17.65
C ILE A 14 -9.78 -17.26 18.02
N GLY A 15 -9.51 -16.92 19.29
CA GLY A 15 -9.59 -15.53 19.73
C GLY A 15 -8.52 -14.66 19.05
N PRO A 16 -8.71 -13.33 18.90
CA PRO A 16 -7.76 -12.47 18.19
C PRO A 16 -6.33 -12.51 18.75
N LYS A 17 -6.20 -12.53 20.09
CA LYS A 17 -4.89 -12.64 20.78
C LYS A 17 -4.23 -14.00 20.53
N GLU A 18 -5.03 -15.06 20.55
CA GLU A 18 -4.55 -16.41 20.33
C GLU A 18 -4.05 -16.60 18.88
N PHE A 19 -4.80 -16.07 17.91
CA PHE A 19 -4.42 -16.09 16.51
C PHE A 19 -3.12 -15.33 16.25
N ILE A 20 -2.95 -14.16 16.89
CA ILE A 20 -1.70 -13.38 16.85
C ILE A 20 -0.53 -14.21 17.38
N CYS A 21 -0.67 -14.86 18.54
CA CYS A 21 0.38 -15.68 19.13
C CYS A 21 0.73 -16.90 18.25
N LEU A 22 -0.27 -17.49 17.59
CA LEU A 22 -0.04 -18.59 16.66
C LEU A 22 0.76 -18.14 15.43
N ILE A 23 0.36 -17.02 14.81
CA ILE A 23 1.09 -16.42 13.67
C ILE A 23 2.53 -16.06 14.07
N ALA A 24 2.66 -15.38 15.20
CA ALA A 24 3.94 -14.99 15.78
C ALA A 24 4.88 -16.19 15.90
N SER A 25 4.39 -17.29 16.49
CA SER A 25 5.17 -18.50 16.70
C SER A 25 5.61 -19.15 15.39
N MET A 26 4.72 -19.16 14.38
CA MET A 26 5.03 -19.67 13.06
C MET A 26 6.10 -18.84 12.33
N MET A 27 6.07 -17.51 12.45
CA MET A 27 7.12 -16.65 11.89
C MET A 27 8.45 -16.77 12.62
N SER A 28 8.38 -16.96 13.94
CA SER A 28 9.55 -17.06 14.81
C SER A 28 10.40 -18.30 14.51
N LEU A 29 9.81 -19.37 13.94
CA LEU A 29 10.54 -20.59 13.57
C LEU A 29 11.77 -20.32 12.71
N VAL A 30 11.65 -19.44 11.70
CA VAL A 30 12.75 -19.13 10.79
C VAL A 30 13.85 -18.36 11.53
N ALA A 31 13.47 -17.29 12.25
CA ALA A 31 14.42 -16.46 13.00
C ALA A 31 15.15 -17.29 14.06
N LEU A 32 14.43 -18.07 14.85
CA LEU A 32 14.99 -18.93 15.88
C LEU A 32 15.96 -19.96 15.27
N ALA A 33 15.60 -20.58 14.14
CA ALA A 33 16.44 -21.56 13.47
C ALA A 33 17.73 -20.98 12.87
N ILE A 34 17.77 -19.69 12.58
CA ILE A 34 18.97 -18.99 12.09
C ILE A 34 19.82 -18.53 13.29
N ASP A 35 19.22 -17.75 14.18
CA ASP A 35 19.98 -16.91 15.11
C ASP A 35 20.36 -17.65 16.41
N ALA A 36 19.53 -18.60 16.89
CA ALA A 36 19.86 -19.39 18.07
C ALA A 36 21.04 -20.36 17.84
N MET A 37 21.40 -20.60 16.57
CA MET A 37 22.53 -21.45 16.20
C MET A 37 23.87 -20.73 16.23
N LEU A 38 23.89 -19.40 16.15
CA LEU A 38 25.12 -18.58 16.07
C LEU A 38 26.15 -18.91 17.17
N PRO A 39 25.79 -18.95 18.47
CA PRO A 39 26.77 -19.25 19.52
C PRO A 39 27.22 -20.73 19.52
N ALA A 40 26.49 -21.62 18.83
CA ALA A 40 26.80 -23.05 18.79
C ALA A 40 27.75 -23.43 17.65
N LEU A 41 28.00 -22.53 16.68
CA LEU A 41 28.82 -22.80 15.51
C LEU A 41 30.21 -23.37 15.87
N PRO A 42 30.98 -22.81 16.83
CA PRO A 42 32.28 -23.38 17.19
C PRO A 42 32.20 -24.80 17.75
N ALA A 43 31.19 -25.07 18.58
CA ALA A 43 30.97 -26.39 19.17
C ALA A 43 30.61 -27.44 18.12
N ILE A 44 29.81 -27.06 17.11
CA ILE A 44 29.44 -27.93 15.98
C ILE A 44 30.67 -28.23 15.12
N GLY A 45 31.46 -27.20 14.80
CA GLY A 45 32.69 -27.36 14.02
C GLY A 45 33.65 -28.36 14.65
N LYS A 46 33.83 -28.27 15.97
CA LYS A 46 34.69 -29.17 16.75
C LYS A 46 34.13 -30.59 16.85
N ASP A 47 32.85 -30.73 17.17
CA ASP A 47 32.20 -32.04 17.40
C ASP A 47 32.05 -32.86 16.12
N LEU A 48 31.75 -32.21 14.99
CA LEU A 48 31.62 -32.86 13.68
C LEU A 48 32.94 -32.90 12.88
N GLN A 49 34.06 -32.52 13.50
CA GLN A 49 35.40 -32.51 12.91
C GLN A 49 35.46 -31.87 11.52
N VAL A 50 34.91 -30.65 11.40
CA VAL A 50 34.87 -29.93 10.14
C VAL A 50 36.28 -29.56 9.69
N ALA A 51 36.66 -29.95 8.47
CA ALA A 51 38.02 -29.81 7.96
C ALA A 51 38.50 -28.36 7.85
N ASN A 52 37.64 -27.45 7.36
CA ASN A 52 37.93 -26.01 7.31
C ASN A 52 37.03 -25.26 8.31
N PRO A 53 37.58 -24.46 9.24
CA PRO A 53 36.78 -23.67 10.17
C PRO A 53 35.75 -22.75 9.50
N THR A 54 36.08 -22.20 8.32
CA THR A 54 35.18 -21.34 7.53
C THR A 54 33.94 -22.08 7.02
N ASP A 55 34.00 -23.40 6.84
CA ASP A 55 32.88 -24.18 6.31
C ASP A 55 31.72 -24.29 7.31
N VAL A 56 31.96 -24.04 8.60
CA VAL A 56 30.91 -24.03 9.65
C VAL A 56 29.79 -23.02 9.33
N GLN A 57 30.12 -21.94 8.61
CA GLN A 57 29.14 -20.95 8.12
C GLN A 57 28.06 -21.56 7.21
N LEU A 58 28.36 -22.70 6.55
CA LEU A 58 27.41 -23.42 5.71
C LEU A 58 26.18 -23.90 6.49
N VAL A 59 26.26 -24.06 7.81
CA VAL A 59 25.11 -24.41 8.67
C VAL A 59 23.99 -23.36 8.54
N ILE A 60 24.35 -22.08 8.36
CA ILE A 60 23.38 -20.99 8.20
C ILE A 60 22.98 -20.86 6.73
N ILE A 61 23.96 -20.83 5.83
CA ILE A 61 23.76 -20.64 4.38
C ILE A 61 22.85 -21.73 3.81
N SER A 62 23.02 -22.99 4.23
CA SER A 62 22.22 -24.13 3.78
C SER A 62 20.75 -24.05 4.18
N LEU A 63 20.42 -23.48 5.35
CA LEU A 63 19.04 -23.21 5.73
C LEU A 63 18.41 -22.17 4.81
N PHE A 64 19.10 -21.08 4.49
CA PHE A 64 18.58 -20.11 3.54
C PHE A 64 18.45 -20.68 2.12
N ALA A 65 19.35 -21.58 1.70
CA ALA A 65 19.23 -22.30 0.44
C ALA A 65 17.95 -23.15 0.39
N GLY A 66 17.69 -23.91 1.46
CA GLY A 66 16.44 -24.66 1.62
C GLY A 66 15.21 -23.75 1.58
N LEU A 67 15.29 -22.58 2.24
CA LEU A 67 14.22 -21.58 2.26
C LEU A 67 13.93 -21.01 0.87
N ALA A 68 14.97 -20.68 0.10
CA ALA A 68 14.83 -20.18 -1.27
C ALA A 68 14.12 -21.20 -2.16
N ILE A 69 14.49 -22.48 -2.08
CA ILE A 69 13.84 -23.56 -2.85
C ILE A 69 12.40 -23.76 -2.39
N GLY A 70 12.18 -23.85 -1.08
CA GLY A 70 10.86 -24.11 -0.50
C GLY A 70 9.85 -23.00 -0.81
N GLN A 71 10.28 -21.73 -0.82
CA GLN A 71 9.42 -20.59 -1.14
C GLN A 71 8.81 -20.69 -2.54
N MET A 72 9.59 -21.13 -3.53
CA MET A 72 9.13 -21.31 -4.91
C MET A 72 8.07 -22.42 -5.03
N VAL A 73 8.14 -23.44 -4.17
CA VAL A 73 7.20 -24.57 -4.17
C VAL A 73 5.95 -24.24 -3.35
N CYS A 74 6.10 -23.68 -2.16
CA CYS A 74 5.03 -23.52 -1.18
C CYS A 74 3.92 -22.56 -1.64
N GLY A 75 4.26 -21.50 -2.37
CA GLY A 75 3.26 -20.55 -2.90
C GLY A 75 2.24 -21.23 -3.83
N PRO A 76 2.67 -21.76 -4.99
CA PRO A 76 1.79 -22.48 -5.91
C PRO A 76 1.11 -23.71 -5.29
N LEU A 77 1.82 -24.43 -4.42
CA LEU A 77 1.26 -25.59 -3.72
C LEU A 77 0.07 -25.17 -2.85
N SER A 78 0.20 -24.07 -2.11
CA SER A 78 -0.86 -23.55 -1.24
C SER A 78 -2.12 -23.13 -1.98
N ASP A 79 -1.98 -22.59 -3.19
CA ASP A 79 -3.12 -22.23 -4.03
C ASP A 79 -3.87 -23.46 -4.60
N ARG A 80 -3.23 -24.63 -4.64
CA ARG A 80 -3.84 -25.88 -5.11
C ARG A 80 -4.48 -26.69 -3.98
N ILE A 81 -3.70 -27.04 -2.96
CA ILE A 81 -4.14 -27.99 -1.94
C ILE A 81 -4.81 -27.31 -0.74
N GLY A 82 -4.65 -26.00 -0.57
CA GLY A 82 -5.18 -25.23 0.55
C GLY A 82 -4.09 -24.60 1.42
N ARG A 83 -4.46 -23.66 2.29
CA ARG A 83 -3.50 -22.99 3.21
C ARG A 83 -3.03 -23.94 4.29
N ARG A 84 -3.97 -24.65 4.91
CA ARG A 84 -3.74 -25.54 6.05
C ARG A 84 -2.81 -26.71 5.71
N PRO A 85 -3.03 -27.53 4.66
CA PRO A 85 -2.18 -28.67 4.37
C PRO A 85 -0.77 -28.26 3.95
N THR A 86 -0.60 -27.13 3.23
CA THR A 86 0.75 -26.67 2.88
C THR A 86 1.56 -26.24 4.10
N ILE A 87 0.94 -25.53 5.06
CA ILE A 87 1.60 -25.20 6.33
C ILE A 87 2.00 -26.46 7.08
N LEU A 88 1.11 -27.45 7.18
CA LEU A 88 1.37 -28.70 7.89
C LEU A 88 2.50 -29.52 7.25
N ILE A 89 2.51 -29.63 5.91
CA ILE A 89 3.62 -30.27 5.19
C ILE A 89 4.94 -29.55 5.50
N GLY A 90 4.93 -28.22 5.47
CA GLY A 90 6.11 -27.43 5.83
C GLY A 90 6.61 -27.69 7.26
N LEU A 91 5.72 -27.68 8.25
CA LEU A 91 6.06 -27.97 9.65
C LEU A 91 6.59 -29.39 9.83
N ILE A 92 6.02 -30.38 9.14
CA ILE A 92 6.50 -31.77 9.17
C ILE A 92 7.91 -31.88 8.58
N VAL A 93 8.16 -31.25 7.43
CA VAL A 93 9.49 -31.25 6.82
C VAL A 93 10.51 -30.53 7.72
N PHE A 94 10.10 -29.45 8.39
CA PHE A 94 10.94 -28.76 9.38
C PHE A 94 11.27 -29.64 10.59
N MET A 95 10.29 -30.39 11.11
CA MET A 95 10.49 -31.35 12.20
C MET A 95 11.48 -32.45 11.79
N ILE A 96 11.33 -33.00 10.58
CA ILE A 96 12.26 -34.01 10.05
C ILE A 96 13.67 -33.42 9.93
N GLY A 97 13.82 -32.23 9.34
CA GLY A 97 15.12 -31.56 9.25
C GLY A 97 15.76 -31.32 10.62
N SER A 98 14.95 -30.97 11.63
CA SER A 98 15.40 -30.80 13.01
C SER A 98 15.89 -32.10 13.63
N LEU A 99 15.21 -33.22 13.39
CA LEU A 99 15.67 -34.54 13.83
C LEU A 99 16.95 -34.99 13.12
N VAL A 100 17.04 -34.75 11.81
CA VAL A 100 18.25 -35.06 11.02
C VAL A 100 19.46 -34.30 11.55
N SER A 101 19.32 -32.99 11.80
CA SER A 101 20.40 -32.20 12.40
C SER A 101 20.70 -32.58 13.84
N LEU A 102 19.68 -32.93 14.65
CA LEU A 102 19.83 -33.39 16.03
C LEU A 102 20.70 -34.65 16.13
N PHE A 103 20.49 -35.61 15.22
CA PHE A 103 21.20 -36.88 15.18
C PHE A 103 22.38 -36.91 14.21
N ALA A 104 22.79 -35.76 13.67
CA ALA A 104 23.92 -35.69 12.75
C ALA A 104 25.21 -36.19 13.44
N GLY A 105 25.84 -37.18 12.81
CA GLY A 105 27.17 -37.70 13.19
C GLY A 105 28.31 -37.10 12.35
N ASP A 106 27.97 -36.42 11.25
CA ASP A 106 28.91 -35.80 10.33
C ASP A 106 28.35 -34.48 9.78
N PHE A 107 29.24 -33.66 9.21
CA PHE A 107 28.88 -32.33 8.72
C PHE A 107 27.93 -32.36 7.50
N ALA A 108 28.02 -33.35 6.62
CA ALA A 108 27.13 -33.43 5.46
C ALA A 108 25.68 -33.71 5.87
N THR A 109 25.48 -34.62 6.84
CA THR A 109 24.16 -34.89 7.44
C THR A 109 23.58 -33.65 8.12
N MET A 110 24.43 -32.88 8.84
CA MET A 110 24.03 -31.59 9.41
C MET A 110 23.49 -30.64 8.32
N ILE A 111 24.24 -30.44 7.22
CA ILE A 111 23.83 -29.58 6.12
C ILE A 111 22.53 -30.06 5.47
N ALA A 112 22.36 -31.37 5.25
CA ALA A 112 21.12 -31.92 4.72
C ALA A 112 19.91 -31.61 5.63
N GLY A 113 20.06 -31.78 6.95
CA GLY A 113 19.04 -31.41 7.92
C GLY A 113 18.68 -29.92 7.88
N ARG A 114 19.68 -29.04 7.72
CA ARG A 114 19.49 -27.59 7.61
C ARG A 114 18.74 -27.19 6.33
N ILE A 115 19.05 -27.81 5.19
CA ILE A 115 18.30 -27.61 3.94
C ILE A 115 16.84 -28.02 4.12
N LEU A 116 16.58 -29.17 4.74
CA LEU A 116 15.23 -29.64 5.04
C LEU A 116 14.49 -28.67 5.98
N GLN A 117 15.15 -28.16 7.03
CA GLN A 117 14.58 -27.13 7.90
C GLN A 117 14.22 -25.87 7.10
N GLY A 118 15.12 -25.37 6.25
CA GLY A 118 14.85 -24.23 5.40
C GLY A 118 13.64 -24.43 4.50
N PHE A 119 13.57 -25.58 3.82
CA PHE A 119 12.46 -25.95 2.95
C PHE A 119 11.15 -26.07 3.72
N GLY A 120 11.17 -26.70 4.90
CA GLY A 120 9.97 -26.82 5.74
C GLY A 120 9.47 -25.46 6.24
N ALA A 121 10.39 -24.60 6.68
CA ALA A 121 10.07 -23.29 7.23
C ALA A 121 9.47 -22.31 6.20
N SER A 122 9.70 -22.53 4.89
CA SER A 122 9.08 -21.68 3.86
C SER A 122 7.57 -21.76 3.84
N GLY A 123 6.98 -22.92 4.20
CA GLY A 123 5.53 -23.11 4.23
C GLY A 123 4.87 -22.15 5.23
N PRO A 124 5.16 -22.27 6.54
CA PRO A 124 4.71 -21.32 7.55
C PRO A 124 5.03 -19.86 7.21
N ARG A 125 6.22 -19.56 6.68
CA ARG A 125 6.62 -18.18 6.35
C ARG A 125 5.78 -17.55 5.24
N ILE A 126 5.60 -18.25 4.11
CA ILE A 126 4.93 -17.72 2.93
C ILE A 126 3.41 -17.83 3.05
N VAL A 127 2.93 -19.00 3.48
CA VAL A 127 1.49 -19.29 3.47
C VAL A 127 0.77 -18.58 4.61
N MET A 128 1.45 -18.27 5.73
CA MET A 128 0.83 -17.49 6.80
C MET A 128 0.39 -16.11 6.29
N VAL A 129 1.23 -15.40 5.54
CA VAL A 129 0.86 -14.09 4.97
C VAL A 129 -0.39 -14.19 4.10
N ALA A 130 -0.51 -15.24 3.30
CA ALA A 130 -1.71 -15.51 2.51
C ALA A 130 -2.92 -15.88 3.40
N LEU A 131 -2.72 -16.67 4.45
CA LEU A 131 -3.76 -17.06 5.40
C LEU A 131 -4.32 -15.85 6.15
N VAL A 132 -3.46 -14.92 6.60
CA VAL A 132 -3.93 -13.68 7.23
C VAL A 132 -4.72 -12.83 6.25
N ARG A 133 -4.29 -12.75 4.98
CA ARG A 133 -5.01 -12.04 3.91
C ARG A 133 -6.36 -12.65 3.58
N ASP A 134 -6.46 -13.98 3.65
CA ASP A 134 -7.68 -14.70 3.33
C ASP A 134 -8.72 -14.54 4.45
N LEU A 135 -8.28 -14.37 5.70
CA LEU A 135 -9.14 -14.22 6.89
C LEU A 135 -9.43 -12.76 7.27
N HIS A 136 -8.50 -11.85 7.00
CA HIS A 136 -8.56 -10.47 7.46
C HIS A 136 -8.25 -9.51 6.31
N LYS A 137 -9.01 -8.42 6.25
CA LYS A 137 -8.83 -7.33 5.27
C LYS A 137 -8.61 -6.00 6.01
N GLY A 138 -8.18 -4.98 5.26
CA GLY A 138 -8.13 -3.61 5.76
C GLY A 138 -7.27 -3.42 7.02
N PRO A 139 -7.72 -2.64 8.02
CA PRO A 139 -6.94 -2.32 9.22
C PRO A 139 -6.54 -3.53 10.07
N VAL A 140 -7.37 -4.58 10.13
CA VAL A 140 -7.07 -5.79 10.91
C VAL A 140 -5.90 -6.55 10.29
N MET A 141 -5.89 -6.68 8.95
CA MET A 141 -4.77 -7.23 8.20
C MET A 141 -3.49 -6.42 8.47
N ALA A 142 -3.56 -5.08 8.38
CA ALA A 142 -2.42 -4.21 8.65
C ALA A 142 -1.90 -4.37 10.10
N ARG A 143 -2.79 -4.49 11.09
CA ARG A 143 -2.42 -4.73 12.50
C ARG A 143 -1.73 -6.07 12.68
N LEU A 144 -2.32 -7.15 12.15
CA LEU A 144 -1.76 -8.50 12.25
C LEU A 144 -0.38 -8.59 11.58
N MET A 145 -0.24 -7.98 10.40
CA MET A 145 1.03 -7.89 9.68
C MET A 145 2.06 -7.02 10.41
N SER A 146 1.63 -5.95 11.08
CA SER A 146 2.51 -5.12 11.91
C SER A 146 2.97 -5.84 13.16
N ILE A 147 2.09 -6.56 13.87
CA ILE A 147 2.49 -7.33 15.06
C ILE A 147 3.42 -8.47 14.68
N SER A 148 3.09 -9.15 13.59
CA SER A 148 3.93 -10.16 12.95
C SER A 148 5.34 -9.63 12.67
N LEU A 149 5.43 -8.43 12.10
CA LEU A 149 6.68 -7.74 11.85
C LEU A 149 7.40 -7.38 13.17
N SER A 150 6.70 -6.85 14.17
CA SER A 150 7.28 -6.54 15.49
C SER A 150 7.89 -7.77 16.17
N ILE A 151 7.25 -8.93 16.04
CA ILE A 151 7.76 -10.18 16.62
C ILE A 151 8.96 -10.69 15.85
N PHE A 152 8.90 -10.63 14.51
CA PHE A 152 10.05 -10.91 13.66
C PHE A 152 11.27 -10.01 13.97
N ILE A 153 11.05 -8.81 14.50
CA ILE A 153 12.11 -7.89 14.95
C ILE A 153 12.71 -8.33 16.28
N VAL A 154 11.87 -8.68 17.25
CA VAL A 154 12.30 -8.98 18.63
C VAL A 154 12.97 -10.35 18.71
N VAL A 155 12.50 -11.34 17.96
CA VAL A 155 12.99 -12.72 18.07
C VAL A 155 14.48 -12.85 17.72
N PRO A 156 15.01 -12.31 16.60
CA PRO A 156 16.45 -12.30 16.32
C PRO A 156 17.29 -11.66 17.42
N ALA A 157 16.75 -10.67 18.14
CA ALA A 157 17.48 -10.01 19.21
C ALA A 157 17.66 -10.90 20.45
N ILE A 158 16.74 -11.84 20.69
CA ILE A 158 16.71 -12.72 21.87
C ILE A 158 17.20 -14.13 21.53
N ALA A 159 17.07 -14.56 20.27
CA ALA A 159 17.37 -15.92 19.83
C ALA A 159 18.82 -16.37 20.09
N PRO A 160 19.87 -15.56 19.85
CA PRO A 160 21.24 -15.93 20.23
C PRO A 160 21.39 -16.14 21.74
N ALA A 161 20.72 -15.32 22.56
CA ALA A 161 20.75 -15.48 24.02
C ALA A 161 20.08 -16.79 24.45
N LEU A 162 18.98 -17.18 23.81
CA LEU A 162 18.33 -18.48 24.03
C LEU A 162 19.26 -19.63 23.65
N GLY A 163 19.87 -19.58 22.46
CA GLY A 163 20.84 -20.57 22.02
C GLY A 163 22.03 -20.70 22.96
N GLN A 164 22.59 -19.56 23.39
CA GLN A 164 23.70 -19.50 24.33
C GLN A 164 23.33 -20.07 25.70
N THR A 165 22.11 -19.78 26.19
CA THR A 165 21.61 -20.34 27.46
C THR A 165 21.49 -21.86 27.39
N ILE A 166 21.01 -22.41 26.27
CA ILE A 166 20.93 -23.86 26.06
C ILE A 166 22.33 -24.48 26.10
N LEU A 167 23.34 -23.83 25.51
CA LEU A 167 24.73 -24.31 25.52
C LEU A 167 25.38 -24.32 26.91
N LEU A 168 24.87 -23.53 27.86
CA LEU A 168 25.37 -23.55 29.24
C LEU A 168 24.93 -24.80 30.01
N VAL A 169 23.81 -25.41 29.61
CA VAL A 169 23.20 -26.55 30.33
C VAL A 169 23.16 -27.84 29.50
N SER A 170 23.39 -27.76 28.20
CA SER A 170 23.28 -28.84 27.23
C SER A 170 24.28 -28.65 26.07
N SER A 171 24.36 -29.59 25.14
CA SER A 171 25.12 -29.44 23.89
C SER A 171 24.32 -28.71 22.79
N TRP A 172 24.97 -28.42 21.66
CA TRP A 172 24.34 -27.86 20.46
C TRP A 172 23.15 -28.70 19.96
N ARG A 173 23.12 -30.00 20.25
CA ARG A 173 21.99 -30.89 19.96
C ARG A 173 20.72 -30.44 20.69
N GLY A 174 20.84 -29.88 21.88
CA GLY A 174 19.71 -29.32 22.65
C GLY A 174 18.97 -28.20 21.91
N ILE A 175 19.67 -27.44 21.05
CA ILE A 175 19.05 -26.37 20.25
C ILE A 175 18.12 -26.99 19.20
N PHE A 176 18.57 -28.02 18.49
CA PHE A 176 17.73 -28.74 17.52
C PHE A 176 16.58 -29.50 18.17
N ALA A 177 16.79 -30.08 19.36
CA ALA A 177 15.72 -30.67 20.15
C ALA A 177 14.66 -29.62 20.53
N THR A 178 15.09 -28.41 20.90
CA THR A 178 14.19 -27.28 21.18
C THR A 178 13.39 -26.88 19.95
N PHE A 179 14.00 -26.81 18.77
CA PHE A 179 13.29 -26.53 17.51
C PHE A 179 12.26 -27.60 17.19
N PHE A 180 12.60 -28.87 17.40
CA PHE A 180 11.67 -29.98 17.22
C PHE A 180 10.47 -29.87 18.17
N VAL A 181 10.71 -29.72 19.47
CA VAL A 181 9.63 -29.59 20.47
C VAL A 181 8.76 -28.36 20.18
N PHE A 182 9.38 -27.21 19.89
CA PHE A 182 8.65 -25.99 19.57
C PHE A 182 7.79 -26.15 18.31
N SER A 183 8.32 -26.77 17.25
CA SER A 183 7.54 -27.03 16.03
C SER A 183 6.43 -28.06 16.23
N VAL A 184 6.61 -29.07 17.09
CA VAL A 184 5.52 -29.98 17.51
C VAL A 184 4.40 -29.21 18.22
N LEU A 185 4.74 -28.34 19.17
CA LEU A 185 3.76 -27.54 19.91
C LEU A 185 2.98 -26.60 18.97
N VAL A 186 3.68 -25.88 18.08
CA VAL A 186 3.05 -24.99 17.09
C VAL A 186 2.19 -25.78 16.10
N CYS A 187 2.66 -26.96 15.65
CA CYS A 187 1.91 -27.83 14.75
C CYS A 187 0.63 -28.34 15.41
N LEU A 188 0.71 -28.82 16.65
CA LEU A 188 -0.45 -29.28 17.41
C LEU A 188 -1.46 -28.14 17.62
N TRP A 189 -0.98 -26.97 18.04
CA TRP A 189 -1.80 -25.78 18.21
C TRP A 189 -2.52 -25.40 16.91
N PHE A 190 -1.80 -25.36 15.80
CA PHE A 190 -2.34 -25.06 14.47
C PHE A 190 -3.38 -26.10 14.01
N VAL A 191 -3.11 -27.40 14.18
CA VAL A 191 -4.04 -28.48 13.81
C VAL A 191 -5.36 -28.39 14.57
N LEU A 192 -5.29 -28.07 15.86
CA LEU A 192 -6.45 -28.00 16.76
C LEU A 192 -7.30 -26.76 16.52
N ARG A 193 -6.68 -25.60 16.29
CA ARG A 193 -7.37 -24.30 16.28
C ARG A 193 -7.62 -23.72 14.90
N GLN A 194 -6.80 -24.05 13.90
CA GLN A 194 -6.89 -23.43 12.58
C GLN A 194 -7.58 -24.33 11.54
N PRO A 195 -8.79 -23.98 11.06
CA PRO A 195 -9.45 -24.67 9.95
C PRO A 195 -8.85 -24.27 8.60
N GLU A 196 -9.26 -24.98 7.53
CA GLU A 196 -8.90 -24.60 6.16
C GLU A 196 -9.60 -23.31 5.75
N THR A 197 -8.86 -22.37 5.17
CA THR A 197 -9.36 -21.03 4.83
C THR A 197 -9.65 -20.87 3.34
N LEU A 198 -9.01 -21.68 2.48
CA LEU A 198 -9.20 -21.61 1.04
C LEU A 198 -10.39 -22.47 0.59
N HIS A 199 -11.47 -21.81 0.15
CA HIS A 199 -12.64 -22.48 -0.41
C HIS A 199 -12.27 -23.39 -1.59
N PRO A 200 -12.82 -24.61 -1.71
CA PRO A 200 -12.52 -25.54 -2.79
C PRO A 200 -12.60 -24.92 -4.20
N ASP A 201 -13.60 -24.08 -4.45
CA ASP A 201 -13.82 -23.45 -5.77
C ASP A 201 -12.76 -22.41 -6.16
N ARG A 202 -12.00 -21.90 -5.18
CA ARG A 202 -10.89 -20.96 -5.42
C ARG A 202 -9.55 -21.67 -5.60
N ARG A 203 -9.51 -23.00 -5.48
CA ARG A 203 -8.28 -23.79 -5.65
C ARG A 203 -7.94 -23.87 -7.13
N ARG A 204 -6.74 -23.44 -7.48
CA ARG A 204 -6.25 -23.49 -8.86
C ARG A 204 -5.49 -24.78 -9.10
N ALA A 205 -5.71 -25.41 -10.26
CA ALA A 205 -4.90 -26.56 -10.64
C ALA A 205 -3.44 -26.13 -10.81
N LEU A 206 -2.49 -26.85 -10.17
CA LEU A 206 -1.07 -26.72 -10.50
C LEU A 206 -0.90 -27.10 -11.97
N SER A 207 -0.64 -26.11 -12.81
CA SER A 207 -0.16 -26.31 -14.16
C SER A 207 1.26 -25.79 -14.28
N ILE A 208 2.16 -26.64 -14.76
CA ILE A 208 3.55 -26.26 -15.07
C ILE A 208 3.56 -25.11 -16.09
N SER A 209 2.59 -25.08 -17.01
CA SER A 209 2.46 -23.99 -17.98
C SER A 209 2.17 -22.65 -17.30
N THR A 210 1.35 -22.64 -16.25
CA THR A 210 1.02 -21.42 -15.48
C THR A 210 2.24 -20.91 -14.70
N ILE A 211 3.03 -21.81 -14.10
CA ILE A 211 4.28 -21.43 -13.41
C ILE A 211 5.28 -20.88 -14.43
N ALA A 212 5.45 -21.54 -15.58
CA ALA A 212 6.34 -21.08 -16.64
C ALA A 212 5.91 -19.72 -17.22
N GLN A 213 4.60 -19.49 -17.38
CA GLN A 213 4.05 -18.21 -17.82
C GLN A 213 4.29 -17.10 -16.79
N ALA A 214 4.06 -17.38 -15.50
CA ALA A 214 4.32 -16.44 -14.41
C ALA A 214 5.82 -16.08 -14.31
N LEU A 215 6.72 -17.05 -14.47
CA LEU A 215 8.16 -16.81 -14.55
C LEU A 215 8.51 -15.93 -15.75
N ARG A 216 7.98 -16.25 -16.94
CA ARG A 216 8.21 -15.45 -18.16
C ARG A 216 7.71 -14.02 -17.98
N GLU A 217 6.55 -13.84 -17.37
CA GLU A 217 5.97 -12.54 -17.06
C GLU A 217 6.85 -11.77 -16.07
N PHE A 218 7.28 -12.41 -14.98
CA PHE A 218 8.21 -11.82 -14.01
C PHE A 218 9.50 -11.32 -14.67
N PHE A 219 10.15 -12.14 -15.50
CA PHE A 219 11.39 -11.75 -16.18
C PHE A 219 11.20 -10.64 -17.22
N ARG A 220 9.98 -10.46 -17.75
CA ARG A 220 9.63 -9.33 -18.65
C ARG A 220 9.25 -8.07 -17.88
N ALA A 221 8.74 -8.21 -16.66
CA ALA A 221 8.38 -7.09 -15.79
C ALA A 221 9.64 -6.45 -15.20
N LYS A 222 10.20 -5.47 -15.92
CA LYS A 222 11.44 -4.76 -15.54
C LYS A 222 11.44 -4.26 -14.09
N VAL A 223 10.32 -3.75 -13.59
CA VAL A 223 10.19 -3.25 -12.20
C VAL A 223 10.27 -4.39 -11.19
N ALA A 224 9.57 -5.50 -11.43
CA ALA A 224 9.62 -6.68 -10.56
C ALA A 224 11.02 -7.28 -10.50
N LEU A 225 11.62 -7.55 -11.66
CA LEU A 225 12.98 -8.07 -11.74
C LEU A 225 13.99 -7.12 -11.09
N GLY A 226 13.92 -5.83 -11.43
CA GLY A 226 14.80 -4.80 -10.92
C GLY A 226 14.83 -4.74 -9.39
N TYR A 227 13.69 -4.55 -8.74
CA TYR A 227 13.62 -4.47 -7.28
C TYR A 227 13.89 -5.81 -6.58
N THR A 228 13.64 -6.95 -7.24
CA THR A 228 14.05 -8.27 -6.73
C THR A 228 15.59 -8.41 -6.72
N LEU A 229 16.27 -7.96 -7.78
CA LEU A 229 17.73 -7.93 -7.83
C LEU A 229 18.31 -7.00 -6.76
N VAL A 230 17.72 -5.80 -6.58
CA VAL A 230 18.12 -4.87 -5.51
C VAL A 230 18.02 -5.53 -4.14
N THR A 231 16.92 -6.24 -3.88
CA THR A 231 16.73 -7.02 -2.64
C THR A 231 17.85 -8.04 -2.50
N GLY A 232 18.10 -8.85 -3.53
CA GLY A 232 19.18 -9.83 -3.54
C GLY A 232 20.54 -9.22 -3.16
N PHE A 233 20.94 -8.15 -3.83
CA PHE A 233 22.20 -7.45 -3.58
C PHE A 233 22.30 -6.85 -2.18
N VAL A 234 21.29 -6.09 -1.74
CA VAL A 234 21.32 -5.41 -0.43
C VAL A 234 21.34 -6.39 0.73
N PHE A 235 20.67 -7.55 0.61
CA PHE A 235 20.65 -8.57 1.66
C PHE A 235 21.84 -9.54 1.60
N SER A 236 22.65 -9.57 0.53
CA SER A 236 23.91 -10.35 0.48
C SER A 236 24.89 -10.02 1.61
N PRO A 237 25.29 -8.75 1.85
CA PRO A 237 26.22 -8.42 2.95
C PRO A 237 25.60 -8.65 4.33
N PHE A 238 24.26 -8.65 4.44
CA PHE A 238 23.57 -9.06 5.66
C PHE A 238 23.75 -10.57 5.93
N VAL A 239 23.67 -11.41 4.89
CA VAL A 239 24.00 -12.84 5.01
C VAL A 239 25.47 -13.06 5.39
N VAL A 240 26.40 -12.23 4.86
CA VAL A 240 27.81 -12.24 5.27
C VAL A 240 27.92 -11.98 6.76
N TYR A 241 27.34 -10.87 7.24
CA TYR A 241 27.33 -10.54 8.67
C TYR A 241 26.74 -11.66 9.52
N LEU A 242 25.57 -12.22 9.15
CA LEU A 242 24.96 -13.30 9.96
C LEU A 242 25.88 -14.51 10.05
N SER A 243 26.59 -14.84 8.97
CA SER A 243 27.49 -15.99 8.93
C SER A 243 28.77 -15.76 9.73
N THR A 244 29.24 -14.51 9.83
CA THR A 244 30.50 -14.15 10.51
C THR A 244 30.29 -13.47 11.87
N ALA A 245 29.05 -13.23 12.30
CA ALA A 245 28.75 -12.46 13.52
C ALA A 245 29.41 -13.04 14.77
N GLN A 246 29.38 -14.37 14.92
CA GLN A 246 30.04 -15.03 16.05
C GLN A 246 31.56 -14.79 16.02
N GLN A 247 32.21 -14.94 14.87
CA GLN A 247 33.65 -14.69 14.71
C GLN A 247 34.00 -13.23 15.00
N ILE A 248 33.23 -12.28 14.46
CA ILE A 248 33.43 -10.84 14.70
C ILE A 248 33.37 -10.54 16.20
N PHE A 249 32.32 -10.98 16.89
CA PHE A 249 32.12 -10.57 18.28
C PHE A 249 32.90 -11.41 19.30
N GLN A 250 33.03 -12.72 19.11
CA GLN A 250 33.68 -13.60 20.08
C GLN A 250 35.16 -13.84 19.78
N GLU A 251 35.58 -13.86 18.52
CA GLU A 251 36.99 -14.12 18.16
C GLU A 251 37.76 -12.81 17.98
N VAL A 252 37.23 -11.84 17.22
CA VAL A 252 37.94 -10.58 16.94
C VAL A 252 37.84 -9.60 18.12
N TYR A 253 36.66 -9.43 18.69
CA TYR A 253 36.42 -8.49 19.79
C TYR A 253 36.42 -9.10 21.20
N ASP A 254 36.54 -10.42 21.32
CA ASP A 254 36.57 -11.15 22.59
C ASP A 254 35.45 -10.75 23.57
N THR A 255 34.23 -10.55 23.06
CA THR A 255 33.10 -10.09 23.88
C THR A 255 32.53 -11.17 24.80
N GLY A 256 32.97 -12.43 24.64
CA GLY A 256 32.53 -13.57 25.44
C GLY A 256 31.01 -13.71 25.52
N LEU A 257 30.47 -13.58 26.75
CA LEU A 257 29.04 -13.72 27.00
C LEU A 257 28.20 -12.53 26.50
N LEU A 258 28.82 -11.37 26.23
CA LEU A 258 28.13 -10.17 25.77
C LEU A 258 27.78 -10.20 24.27
N PHE A 259 28.24 -11.22 23.52
CA PHE A 259 27.89 -11.43 22.11
C PHE A 259 26.38 -11.23 21.84
N SER A 260 25.53 -11.91 22.62
CA SER A 260 24.08 -11.86 22.44
C SER A 260 23.50 -10.45 22.66
N LEU A 261 24.11 -9.65 23.54
CA LEU A 261 23.70 -8.26 23.78
C LEU A 261 24.03 -7.38 22.55
N TYR A 262 25.26 -7.47 22.03
CA TYR A 262 25.67 -6.67 20.86
C TYR A 262 24.87 -7.05 19.61
N PHE A 263 24.67 -8.35 19.37
CA PHE A 263 23.81 -8.81 18.29
C PHE A 263 22.38 -8.30 18.46
N GLY A 264 21.85 -8.35 19.68
CA GLY A 264 20.52 -7.85 20.01
C GLY A 264 20.35 -6.35 19.72
N ILE A 265 21.35 -5.52 20.03
CA ILE A 265 21.33 -4.08 19.72
C ILE A 265 21.20 -3.86 18.21
N LEU A 266 21.98 -4.58 17.39
CA LEU A 266 21.92 -4.44 15.94
C LEU A 266 20.59 -4.95 15.36
N ALA A 267 20.06 -6.06 15.88
CA ALA A 267 18.74 -6.57 15.50
C ALA A 267 17.61 -5.58 15.84
N LEU A 268 17.68 -4.94 17.01
CA LEU A 268 16.73 -3.89 17.41
C LEU A 268 16.83 -2.65 16.54
N ALA A 269 18.04 -2.25 16.10
CA ALA A 269 18.21 -1.14 15.18
C ALA A 269 17.55 -1.42 13.81
N LEU A 270 17.80 -2.62 13.25
CA LEU A 270 17.17 -3.08 12.00
C LEU A 270 15.64 -3.03 12.10
N GLY A 271 15.09 -3.55 13.19
CA GLY A 271 13.64 -3.59 13.37
C GLY A 271 13.00 -2.26 13.73
N GLY A 272 13.62 -1.48 14.61
CA GLY A 272 13.17 -0.14 14.96
C GLY A 272 13.09 0.75 13.72
N ALA A 273 14.07 0.68 12.82
CA ALA A 273 14.03 1.39 11.55
C ALA A 273 12.89 0.91 10.64
N SER A 274 12.59 -0.39 10.61
CA SER A 274 11.44 -0.92 9.86
C SER A 274 10.09 -0.36 10.36
N LEU A 275 9.94 -0.18 11.68
CA LEU A 275 8.77 0.49 12.26
C LEU A 275 8.72 1.96 11.90
N VAL A 276 9.86 2.67 11.94
CA VAL A 276 9.94 4.08 11.51
C VAL A 276 9.62 4.23 10.02
N ASN A 277 9.99 3.26 9.18
CA ASN A 277 9.67 3.24 7.75
C ASN A 277 8.17 3.37 7.49
N SER A 278 7.32 2.77 8.33
CA SER A 278 5.85 2.87 8.18
C SER A 278 5.32 4.31 8.18
N LYS A 279 6.02 5.23 8.87
CA LYS A 279 5.71 6.67 8.89
C LYS A 279 6.41 7.42 7.75
N LEU A 280 7.69 7.10 7.50
CA LEU A 280 8.49 7.78 6.47
C LEU A 280 7.96 7.49 5.07
N VAL A 281 7.50 6.27 4.79
CA VAL A 281 7.02 5.86 3.46
C VAL A 281 5.80 6.67 3.02
N GLY A 282 4.89 6.99 3.94
CA GLY A 282 3.72 7.84 3.66
C GLY A 282 4.08 9.29 3.34
N ARG A 283 5.24 9.78 3.82
CA ARG A 283 5.70 11.16 3.59
C ARG A 283 6.62 11.30 2.38
N TYR A 284 7.52 10.34 2.16
CA TYR A 284 8.60 10.46 1.18
C TYR A 284 8.45 9.49 -0.02
N GLY A 285 7.60 8.47 0.09
CA GLY A 285 7.38 7.45 -0.95
C GLY A 285 8.44 6.34 -0.96
N MET A 286 8.04 5.12 -1.35
CA MET A 286 8.90 3.92 -1.34
C MET A 286 10.17 4.09 -2.19
N GLN A 287 10.04 4.60 -3.42
CA GLN A 287 11.18 4.68 -4.35
C GLN A 287 12.28 5.62 -3.84
N ARG A 288 11.91 6.76 -3.22
CA ARG A 288 12.89 7.71 -2.68
C ARG A 288 13.62 7.12 -1.49
N ILE A 289 12.90 6.45 -0.58
CA ILE A 289 13.52 5.78 0.57
C ILE A 289 14.47 4.69 0.10
N CYS A 290 14.07 3.87 -0.87
CA CYS A 290 14.93 2.84 -1.45
C CYS A 290 16.22 3.42 -2.04
N LEU A 291 16.09 4.46 -2.87
CA LEU A 291 17.24 5.09 -3.50
C LEU A 291 18.21 5.72 -2.49
N ILE A 292 17.68 6.55 -1.57
CA ILE A 292 18.50 7.25 -0.59
C ILE A 292 19.15 6.26 0.36
N SER A 293 18.41 5.28 0.89
CA SER A 293 18.96 4.32 1.86
C SER A 293 20.05 3.46 1.23
N THR A 294 19.85 2.95 0.00
CA THR A 294 20.87 2.18 -0.71
C THR A 294 22.11 3.03 -1.03
N ALA A 295 21.93 4.29 -1.46
CA ALA A 295 23.06 5.19 -1.69
C ALA A 295 23.81 5.52 -0.38
N SER A 296 23.09 5.74 0.72
CA SER A 296 23.66 5.96 2.04
C SER A 296 24.44 4.74 2.53
N ILE A 297 23.96 3.51 2.30
CA ILE A 297 24.70 2.27 2.62
C ILE A 297 26.05 2.29 1.92
N VAL A 298 26.11 2.62 0.63
CA VAL A 298 27.38 2.69 -0.13
C VAL A 298 28.32 3.72 0.47
N VAL A 299 27.84 4.95 0.67
CA VAL A 299 28.66 6.06 1.18
C VAL A 299 29.18 5.76 2.59
N ILE A 300 28.31 5.33 3.50
CA ILE A 300 28.69 5.03 4.89
C ILE A 300 29.63 3.83 4.97
N SER A 301 29.47 2.83 4.09
CA SER A 301 30.38 1.69 4.04
C SER A 301 31.76 2.08 3.50
N LEU A 302 31.84 2.97 2.50
CA LEU A 302 33.11 3.54 2.03
C LEU A 302 33.79 4.39 3.12
N ILE A 303 33.03 5.20 3.84
CA ILE A 303 33.56 5.98 4.99
C ILE A 303 34.09 5.03 6.07
N GLY A 304 33.33 3.98 6.41
CA GLY A 304 33.76 2.97 7.39
C GLY A 304 35.03 2.25 6.95
N TRP A 305 35.14 1.91 5.67
CA TRP A 305 36.33 1.28 5.11
C TRP A 305 37.57 2.20 5.15
N ILE A 306 37.44 3.44 4.68
CA ILE A 306 38.53 4.43 4.68
C ILE A 306 38.95 4.78 6.12
N GLY A 307 37.97 5.05 6.99
CA GLY A 307 38.20 5.39 8.38
C GLY A 307 38.86 4.24 9.15
N GLY A 308 38.43 3.01 8.88
CA GLY A 308 38.99 1.81 9.49
C GLY A 308 40.41 1.45 9.02
N ALA A 309 40.77 1.80 7.78
CA ALA A 309 42.16 1.70 7.32
C ALA A 309 43.11 2.58 8.16
N GLY A 310 42.63 3.71 8.69
CA GLY A 310 43.38 4.57 9.61
C GLY A 310 43.66 3.95 10.98
N PHE A 311 42.93 2.90 11.37
CA PHE A 311 43.12 2.15 12.61
C PHE A 311 43.91 0.83 12.39
N GLY A 312 44.51 0.64 11.21
CA GLY A 312 45.29 -0.57 10.91
C GLY A 312 44.43 -1.85 10.81
N GLY A 313 43.15 -1.73 10.41
CA GLY A 313 42.23 -2.86 10.24
C GLY A 313 41.37 -3.20 11.46
N ALA A 314 41.77 -2.76 12.66
CA ALA A 314 41.05 -3.05 13.90
C ALA A 314 40.25 -1.82 14.39
N ILE A 315 39.05 -1.62 13.83
CA ILE A 315 38.13 -0.57 14.29
C ILE A 315 37.73 -0.86 15.75
N PRO A 316 37.80 0.11 16.68
CA PRO A 316 37.31 -0.08 18.05
C PRO A 316 35.84 -0.52 18.09
N LEU A 317 35.49 -1.45 18.99
CA LEU A 317 34.15 -2.06 19.07
C LEU A 317 33.02 -1.02 19.10
N TRP A 318 33.14 0.05 19.90
CA TRP A 318 32.11 1.08 19.99
C TRP A 318 31.87 1.79 18.65
N LEU A 319 32.93 2.02 17.87
CA LEU A 319 32.84 2.67 16.56
C LEU A 319 32.26 1.73 15.51
N PHE A 320 32.64 0.44 15.56
CA PHE A 320 32.01 -0.61 14.77
C PHE A 320 30.51 -0.72 15.05
N MET A 321 30.11 -0.68 16.32
CA MET A 321 28.71 -0.74 16.73
C MET A 321 27.91 0.46 16.20
N ILE A 322 28.46 1.69 16.25
CA ILE A 322 27.82 2.88 15.67
C ILE A 322 27.64 2.70 14.16
N TRP A 323 28.71 2.32 13.46
CA TRP A 323 28.69 2.10 12.01
C TRP A 323 27.64 1.06 11.61
N MET A 324 27.65 -0.11 12.25
CA MET A 324 26.72 -1.20 11.98
C MET A 324 25.28 -0.84 12.35
N THR A 325 25.05 -0.09 13.42
CA THR A 325 23.71 0.39 13.79
C THR A 325 23.11 1.27 12.70
N ILE A 326 23.92 2.16 12.11
CA ILE A 326 23.49 3.01 11.00
C ILE A 326 23.18 2.15 9.76
N ILE A 327 24.07 1.23 9.39
CA ILE A 327 23.87 0.32 8.26
C ILE A 327 22.60 -0.51 8.44
N PHE A 328 22.39 -1.11 9.61
CA PHE A 328 21.23 -1.94 9.92
C PHE A 328 19.94 -1.13 9.92
N SER A 329 19.98 0.11 10.41
CA SER A 329 18.84 1.02 10.31
C SER A 329 18.48 1.29 8.85
N LEU A 330 19.46 1.54 7.97
CA LEU A 330 19.22 1.75 6.55
C LEU A 330 18.66 0.48 5.86
N VAL A 331 19.19 -0.70 6.18
CA VAL A 331 18.64 -1.98 5.69
C VAL A 331 17.19 -2.18 6.19
N GLY A 332 16.88 -1.76 7.42
CA GLY A 332 15.54 -1.81 8.00
C GLY A 332 14.52 -0.97 7.25
N LEU A 333 14.94 0.20 6.74
CA LEU A 333 14.13 1.04 5.86
C LEU A 333 13.88 0.39 4.48
N LEU A 334 14.77 -0.49 4.02
CA LEU A 334 14.66 -1.16 2.72
C LEU A 334 13.72 -2.38 2.75
N PHE A 335 13.68 -3.10 3.87
CA PHE A 335 13.03 -4.41 4.03
C PHE A 335 11.58 -4.46 3.51
N GLY A 336 10.75 -3.49 3.88
CA GLY A 336 9.33 -3.45 3.46
C GLY A 336 9.11 -2.84 2.07
N ASN A 337 9.93 -1.85 1.69
CA ASN A 337 9.70 -1.06 0.48
C ASN A 337 10.10 -1.83 -0.79
N LEU A 338 11.23 -2.56 -0.77
CA LEU A 338 11.70 -3.30 -1.93
C LEU A 338 10.74 -4.42 -2.34
N GLY A 339 10.21 -5.15 -1.36
CA GLY A 339 9.20 -6.19 -1.60
C GLY A 339 7.90 -5.64 -2.18
N ALA A 340 7.42 -4.51 -1.66
CA ALA A 340 6.22 -3.85 -2.18
C ALA A 340 6.41 -3.34 -3.62
N LEU A 341 7.55 -2.72 -3.92
CA LEU A 341 7.87 -2.23 -5.27
C LEU A 341 8.00 -3.38 -6.28
N ALA A 342 8.60 -4.51 -5.87
CA ALA A 342 8.70 -5.69 -6.73
C ALA A 342 7.33 -6.32 -7.06
N MET A 343 6.35 -6.20 -6.14
CA MET A 343 5.01 -6.77 -6.29
C MET A 343 4.03 -5.88 -7.07
N GLN A 344 4.30 -4.59 -7.24
CA GLN A 344 3.41 -3.66 -7.96
C GLN A 344 2.92 -4.18 -9.32
N PRO A 345 3.79 -4.67 -10.23
CA PRO A 345 3.35 -5.16 -11.54
C PRO A 345 2.81 -6.60 -11.53
N LEU A 346 2.84 -7.31 -10.39
CA LEU A 346 2.51 -8.73 -10.28
C LEU A 346 1.18 -8.99 -9.54
N GLY A 347 0.33 -7.98 -9.40
CA GLY A 347 -0.88 -8.05 -8.56
C GLY A 347 -1.85 -9.17 -8.95
N HIS A 348 -2.05 -9.42 -10.25
CA HIS A 348 -2.93 -10.48 -10.78
C HIS A 348 -2.40 -11.90 -10.56
N ILE A 349 -1.08 -12.04 -10.38
CA ILE A 349 -0.39 -13.29 -10.04
C ILE A 349 0.22 -13.26 -8.63
N ALA A 350 -0.35 -12.49 -7.70
CA ALA A 350 0.28 -12.15 -6.42
C ALA A 350 0.82 -13.36 -5.61
N GLY A 351 0.13 -14.51 -5.63
CA GLY A 351 0.59 -15.74 -4.97
C GLY A 351 1.93 -16.23 -5.53
N ILE A 352 1.94 -16.61 -6.81
CA ILE A 352 3.15 -17.08 -7.51
C ILE A 352 4.21 -15.98 -7.60
N GLY A 353 3.82 -14.72 -7.84
CA GLY A 353 4.71 -13.57 -7.90
C GLY A 353 5.49 -13.36 -6.60
N SER A 354 4.82 -13.43 -5.45
CA SER A 354 5.48 -13.31 -4.14
C SER A 354 6.48 -14.45 -3.87
N ALA A 355 6.15 -15.67 -4.30
CA ALA A 355 7.05 -16.81 -4.22
C ALA A 355 8.30 -16.64 -5.09
N ILE A 356 8.14 -16.13 -6.33
CA ILE A 356 9.27 -15.85 -7.23
C ILE A 356 10.17 -14.76 -6.65
N VAL A 357 9.58 -13.62 -6.23
CA VAL A 357 10.34 -12.50 -5.64
C VAL A 357 11.12 -12.95 -4.41
N ALA A 358 10.47 -13.65 -3.47
CA ALA A 358 11.12 -14.11 -2.24
C ALA A 358 12.21 -15.15 -2.52
N SER A 359 11.93 -16.13 -3.37
CA SER A 359 12.87 -17.20 -3.73
C SER A 359 14.11 -16.65 -4.45
N LEU A 360 13.93 -15.84 -5.49
CA LEU A 360 15.03 -15.32 -6.28
C LEU A 360 15.90 -14.34 -5.50
N SER A 361 15.30 -13.43 -4.73
CA SER A 361 16.07 -12.53 -3.87
C SER A 361 16.87 -13.28 -2.81
N THR A 362 16.26 -14.26 -2.13
CA THR A 362 16.96 -15.11 -1.15
C THR A 362 18.10 -15.89 -1.82
N LEU A 363 17.86 -16.50 -2.98
CA LEU A 363 18.89 -17.25 -3.70
C LEU A 363 20.09 -16.37 -4.06
N ILE A 364 19.84 -15.16 -4.56
CA ILE A 364 20.91 -14.19 -4.87
C ILE A 364 21.70 -13.83 -3.60
N SER A 365 21.00 -13.50 -2.52
CA SER A 365 21.64 -13.15 -1.25
C SER A 365 22.48 -14.28 -0.66
N VAL A 366 22.01 -15.52 -0.79
CA VAL A 366 22.72 -16.72 -0.30
C VAL A 366 23.94 -17.04 -1.14
N VAL A 367 23.83 -16.99 -2.47
CA VAL A 367 24.95 -17.28 -3.36
C VAL A 367 26.03 -16.21 -3.24
N LEU A 368 25.65 -14.93 -3.39
CA LEU A 368 26.61 -13.84 -3.30
C LEU A 368 27.15 -13.67 -1.88
N GLY A 369 26.29 -13.73 -0.87
CA GLY A 369 26.67 -13.62 0.53
C GLY A 369 27.51 -14.80 1.01
N GLY A 370 27.19 -16.03 0.61
CA GLY A 370 27.98 -17.21 0.95
C GLY A 370 29.37 -17.21 0.31
N LEU A 371 29.49 -16.79 -0.94
CA LEU A 371 30.79 -16.60 -1.60
C LEU A 371 31.61 -15.51 -0.93
N ALA A 372 30.96 -14.39 -0.57
CA ALA A 372 31.58 -13.28 0.13
C ALA A 372 32.02 -13.63 1.57
N ALA A 373 31.24 -14.45 2.29
CA ALA A 373 31.54 -14.85 3.66
C ALA A 373 32.83 -15.68 3.76
N ARG A 374 33.19 -16.42 2.71
CA ARG A 374 34.47 -17.15 2.62
C ARG A 374 35.69 -16.25 2.56
N ALA A 375 35.53 -15.00 2.15
CA ALA A 375 36.61 -14.02 2.13
C ALA A 375 36.87 -13.40 3.51
N PHE A 376 36.08 -13.75 4.54
CA PHE A 376 36.32 -13.27 5.90
C PHE A 376 37.45 -14.05 6.56
N ASP A 377 38.53 -13.35 6.86
CA ASP A 377 39.76 -13.86 7.49
C ASP A 377 40.02 -13.21 8.87
N GLY A 378 39.02 -12.53 9.43
CA GLY A 378 39.13 -11.76 10.67
C GLY A 378 39.22 -10.26 10.45
N ASP A 379 39.48 -9.78 9.22
CA ASP A 379 39.44 -8.36 8.91
C ASP A 379 37.99 -7.84 8.81
N ILE A 380 37.63 -6.94 9.73
CA ILE A 380 36.31 -6.33 9.80
C ILE A 380 36.04 -5.41 8.59
N LEU A 381 37.09 -4.85 7.98
CA LEU A 381 36.96 -3.97 6.82
C LEU A 381 36.41 -4.72 5.59
N VAL A 382 36.56 -6.04 5.54
CA VAL A 382 35.96 -6.90 4.52
C VAL A 382 34.43 -6.75 4.53
N LEU A 383 33.81 -6.61 5.71
CA LEU A 383 32.37 -6.39 5.81
C LEU A 383 31.95 -5.04 5.19
N ALA A 384 32.76 -4.00 5.40
CA ALA A 384 32.51 -2.67 4.81
C ALA A 384 32.62 -2.70 3.29
N ILE A 385 33.59 -3.43 2.73
CA ILE A 385 33.70 -3.64 1.29
C ILE A 385 32.46 -4.36 0.75
N HIS A 386 31.99 -5.41 1.41
CA HIS A 386 30.80 -6.15 0.96
C HIS A 386 29.55 -5.27 0.94
N PHE A 387 29.30 -4.46 1.98
CA PHE A 387 28.19 -3.51 1.97
C PHE A 387 28.33 -2.43 0.89
N ALA A 388 29.55 -1.93 0.65
CA ALA A 388 29.80 -0.95 -0.42
C ALA A 388 29.59 -1.55 -1.82
N LEU A 389 30.19 -2.71 -2.10
CA LEU A 389 30.15 -3.38 -3.40
C LEU A 389 28.73 -3.82 -3.77
N PHE A 390 28.08 -4.57 -2.88
CA PHE A 390 26.72 -5.04 -3.14
C PHE A 390 25.70 -3.90 -3.05
N GLY A 391 25.91 -2.92 -2.17
CA GLY A 391 25.13 -1.69 -2.17
C GLY A 391 25.21 -0.93 -3.50
N ALA A 392 26.41 -0.85 -4.10
CA ALA A 392 26.61 -0.22 -5.41
C ALA A 392 25.93 -1.02 -6.52
N GLY A 393 25.98 -2.35 -6.46
CA GLY A 393 25.21 -3.24 -7.35
C GLY A 393 23.70 -3.00 -7.23
N GLY A 394 23.18 -2.93 -6.00
CA GLY A 394 21.79 -2.57 -5.73
C GLY A 394 21.42 -1.19 -6.26
N LEU A 395 22.27 -0.18 -6.04
CA LEU A 395 22.06 1.16 -6.56
C LEU A 395 22.02 1.17 -8.09
N ALA A 396 22.95 0.47 -8.75
CA ALA A 396 22.95 0.32 -10.21
C ALA A 396 21.65 -0.33 -10.73
N MET A 397 21.13 -1.33 -10.02
CA MET A 397 19.83 -1.94 -10.36
C MET A 397 18.66 -0.97 -10.17
N ILE A 398 18.65 -0.12 -9.13
CA ILE A 398 17.64 0.94 -8.97
C ILE A 398 17.71 1.90 -10.16
N LEU A 399 18.91 2.38 -10.51
CA LEU A 399 19.12 3.30 -11.63
C LEU A 399 18.68 2.68 -12.97
N TRP A 400 19.01 1.41 -13.20
CA TRP A 400 18.59 0.65 -14.38
C TRP A 400 17.06 0.54 -14.45
N THR A 401 16.41 0.25 -13.32
CA THR A 401 14.96 0.06 -13.21
C THR A 401 14.21 1.37 -13.49
N GLU A 402 14.61 2.46 -12.84
CA GLU A 402 13.92 3.75 -12.86
C GLU A 402 14.29 4.66 -14.06
N GLY A 403 15.42 4.40 -14.74
CA GLY A 403 15.82 5.12 -15.97
C GLY A 403 15.91 6.65 -15.83
N LYS A 404 15.44 7.39 -16.84
CA LYS A 404 15.50 8.88 -16.89
C LYS A 404 14.68 9.60 -15.80
N ASN A 405 13.74 8.91 -15.15
CA ASN A 405 12.91 9.48 -14.06
C ASN A 405 13.70 9.71 -12.77
N THR A 406 14.85 9.07 -12.62
CA THR A 406 15.74 9.19 -11.47
C THR A 406 16.28 10.62 -11.30
N ILE A 407 16.77 11.23 -12.39
CA ILE A 407 17.38 12.58 -12.37
C ILE A 407 16.35 13.64 -12.01
N ARG A 408 15.09 13.47 -12.44
CA ARG A 408 13.98 14.40 -12.15
C ARG A 408 13.60 14.38 -10.66
N ARG A 409 13.78 13.22 -9.99
CA ARG A 409 13.43 13.01 -8.56
C ARG A 409 14.55 13.39 -7.59
N ILE A 410 15.83 13.29 -8.00
CA ILE A 410 17.00 13.69 -7.17
C ILE A 410 17.32 15.20 -7.31
N ARG A 411 16.88 15.85 -8.39
CA ARG A 411 17.12 17.29 -8.66
C ARG A 411 16.84 18.25 -7.49
N PRO A 412 15.77 18.08 -6.69
CA PRO A 412 15.53 18.93 -5.52
C PRO A 412 16.60 18.75 -4.43
N LEU A 413 17.08 17.53 -4.24
CA LEU A 413 18.09 17.19 -3.23
C LEU A 413 19.48 17.73 -3.62
N ILE A 414 19.85 17.61 -4.90
CA ILE A 414 21.08 18.21 -5.44
C ILE A 414 21.02 19.73 -5.31
N ARG A 415 19.87 20.36 -5.51
CA ARG A 415 19.68 21.80 -5.29
C ARG A 415 19.74 22.22 -3.82
N ALA A 416 19.36 21.34 -2.89
CA ALA A 416 19.43 21.61 -1.45
C ALA A 416 20.85 21.46 -0.88
N ILE A 417 21.70 20.63 -1.51
CA ILE A 417 23.08 20.37 -1.08
C ILE A 417 24.09 21.23 -1.85
N ALA A 418 23.74 21.72 -3.05
CA ALA A 418 24.60 22.61 -3.81
C ALA A 418 24.81 23.93 -3.05
N PRO A 419 26.07 24.37 -2.80
CA PRO A 419 26.33 25.64 -2.14
C PRO A 419 25.66 26.77 -2.94
N ALA A 420 24.91 27.61 -2.23
CA ALA A 420 24.23 28.76 -2.80
C ALA A 420 25.28 29.72 -3.38
N TYR A 421 25.55 29.61 -4.69
CA TYR A 421 26.33 30.62 -5.38
C TYR A 421 25.53 31.93 -5.36
N PRO A 422 26.12 33.05 -4.92
CA PRO A 422 25.47 34.35 -5.04
C PRO A 422 25.27 34.61 -6.53
N ARG A 423 24.02 34.82 -6.95
CA ARG A 423 23.72 35.30 -8.29
C ARG A 423 24.26 36.73 -8.41
N TRP A 424 25.46 36.87 -8.97
CA TRP A 424 25.90 38.18 -9.46
C TRP A 424 24.93 38.61 -10.56
N SER A 425 24.27 39.74 -10.30
CA SER A 425 23.41 40.45 -11.24
C SER A 425 24.18 40.74 -12.52
N ARG A 426 23.87 40.03 -13.61
CA ARG A 426 24.29 40.47 -14.94
C ARG A 426 23.48 41.71 -15.29
N GLN A 427 24.09 42.87 -15.09
CA GLN A 427 23.76 44.09 -15.80
C GLN A 427 23.71 43.79 -17.30
N ALA A 428 22.68 44.31 -17.94
CA ALA A 428 22.48 44.25 -19.38
C ALA A 428 23.69 44.85 -20.11
N SER A 429 24.22 44.11 -21.07
CA SER A 429 25.04 44.66 -22.16
C SER A 429 24.30 44.44 -23.47
N PRO A 430 24.14 45.46 -24.31
CA PRO A 430 23.39 45.37 -25.56
C PRO A 430 24.26 44.74 -26.65
N GLY A 431 23.65 43.87 -27.46
CA GLY A 431 24.21 43.47 -28.75
C GLY A 431 24.83 42.07 -28.78
N ARG A 432 23.97 41.05 -28.95
CA ARG A 432 24.23 39.87 -29.80
C ARG A 432 22.91 39.14 -30.02
N GLN A 433 22.45 39.13 -31.27
CA GLN A 433 21.32 38.31 -31.70
C GLN A 433 21.74 36.83 -31.66
N GLU A 434 21.08 36.03 -30.82
CA GLU A 434 21.09 34.57 -30.93
C GLU A 434 19.95 34.12 -31.85
N PRO A 435 20.18 33.11 -32.72
CA PRO A 435 19.18 32.64 -33.66
C PRO A 435 18.05 31.86 -32.95
N THR A 436 16.83 32.11 -33.41
CA THR A 436 15.57 31.55 -32.93
C THR A 436 15.53 30.03 -33.08
N LYS A 437 15.40 29.30 -31.96
CA LYS A 437 14.99 27.89 -31.93
C LYS A 437 13.50 27.77 -32.29
N SER A 438 13.17 27.97 -33.56
CA SER A 438 11.79 27.85 -34.08
C SER A 438 11.55 26.65 -35.00
N GLU A 439 12.56 25.88 -35.41
CA GLU A 439 12.35 24.85 -36.44
C GLU A 439 12.81 23.43 -36.07
N ALA A 440 13.52 23.22 -34.96
CA ALA A 440 13.98 21.88 -34.55
C ALA A 440 12.96 21.09 -33.71
N SER A 441 11.86 21.70 -33.27
CA SER A 441 10.87 21.09 -32.36
C SER A 441 9.69 20.43 -33.09
N ARG A 442 9.58 20.59 -34.42
CA ARG A 442 8.39 20.16 -35.19
C ARG A 442 8.54 18.82 -35.92
N THR A 443 9.70 18.17 -35.87
CA THR A 443 9.98 16.97 -36.70
C THR A 443 10.36 15.71 -35.92
N LEU A 444 10.17 15.70 -34.59
CA LEU A 444 10.47 14.54 -33.72
C LEU A 444 9.23 14.02 -32.94
N ALA A 445 8.04 14.53 -33.24
CA ALA A 445 6.77 14.11 -32.62
C ALA A 445 5.95 13.14 -33.50
N ALA A 446 6.54 12.59 -34.56
CA ALA A 446 5.89 11.59 -35.40
C ALA A 446 6.70 10.30 -35.37
N THR A 447 6.02 9.22 -34.98
CA THR A 447 6.37 7.79 -35.10
C THR A 447 6.98 7.06 -33.89
N ALA A 448 6.30 5.95 -33.56
CA ALA A 448 6.68 4.81 -32.71
C ALA A 448 6.32 4.84 -31.20
N ASN A 449 5.02 4.75 -30.89
CA ASN A 449 4.52 3.95 -29.77
C ASN A 449 3.69 2.78 -30.35
N PRO A 450 3.87 1.52 -29.91
CA PRO A 450 3.02 0.41 -30.33
C PRO A 450 1.63 0.52 -29.67
N PRO A 451 0.58 -0.06 -30.27
CA PRO A 451 -0.80 0.20 -29.88
C PRO A 451 -1.10 -0.45 -28.53
N ARG A 452 -1.49 0.39 -27.57
CA ARG A 452 -2.27 -0.07 -26.40
C ARG A 452 -3.62 -0.53 -26.94
N GLU A 453 -4.09 -1.69 -26.52
CA GLU A 453 -5.46 -2.12 -26.76
C GLU A 453 -6.41 -1.08 -26.17
N THR A 454 -6.88 -0.18 -27.03
CA THR A 454 -7.93 0.79 -26.77
C THR A 454 -9.24 0.16 -27.19
N HIS A 455 -10.03 -0.28 -26.21
CA HIS A 455 -11.47 -0.22 -26.40
C HIS A 455 -11.91 1.22 -26.12
N SER A 456 -12.59 1.79 -27.11
CA SER A 456 -12.87 3.21 -27.31
C SER A 456 -13.74 3.80 -26.19
N MET A 457 -13.16 4.67 -25.37
CA MET A 457 -13.86 5.90 -25.04
C MET A 457 -13.12 7.00 -25.78
N ASP A 458 -13.73 7.52 -26.85
CA ASP A 458 -13.13 8.53 -27.73
C ASP A 458 -12.99 9.92 -27.08
N ARG A 459 -13.56 10.12 -25.88
CA ARG A 459 -13.63 11.44 -25.20
C ARG A 459 -13.02 11.40 -23.80
N ARG A 460 -12.35 12.48 -23.39
CA ARG A 460 -11.60 12.54 -22.13
C ARG A 460 -12.49 13.09 -21.01
N PHE A 461 -12.67 12.33 -19.93
CA PHE A 461 -13.30 12.85 -18.71
C PHE A 461 -12.34 13.75 -17.91
N GLN A 462 -12.88 14.55 -16.98
CA GLN A 462 -12.07 15.31 -16.03
C GLN A 462 -11.33 14.35 -15.07
N SER A 463 -10.01 14.25 -15.22
CA SER A 463 -9.15 13.32 -14.45
C SER A 463 -9.26 13.50 -12.94
N ALA A 464 -9.49 14.74 -12.48
CA ALA A 464 -9.65 15.12 -11.09
C ALA A 464 -10.80 14.39 -10.36
N ILE A 465 -11.80 13.87 -11.09
CA ILE A 465 -12.86 13.01 -10.54
C ILE A 465 -12.27 11.77 -9.85
N PHE A 466 -11.18 11.23 -10.39
CA PHE A 466 -10.54 9.99 -9.93
C PHE A 466 -9.21 10.21 -9.19
N THR A 467 -8.77 11.47 -9.02
CA THR A 467 -7.56 11.78 -8.25
C THR A 467 -7.78 11.42 -6.79
N GLU A 468 -6.96 10.54 -6.22
CA GLU A 468 -7.03 10.14 -4.80
C GLU A 468 -5.91 10.77 -3.98
N GLY A 469 -6.04 10.75 -2.64
CA GLY A 469 -4.98 11.11 -1.71
C GLY A 469 -4.92 12.59 -1.30
N ALA A 470 -5.80 13.44 -1.82
CA ALA A 470 -5.99 14.79 -1.31
C ALA A 470 -6.42 14.76 0.16
N ARG A 471 -5.94 15.72 0.96
CA ARG A 471 -6.23 15.82 2.40
C ARG A 471 -7.27 16.86 2.72
N VAL A 472 -7.31 17.93 1.92
CA VAL A 472 -8.22 19.04 2.08
C VAL A 472 -9.04 19.22 0.81
N HIS A 473 -10.30 19.56 1.00
CA HIS A 473 -11.29 19.72 -0.03
C HIS A 473 -12.01 21.03 0.18
N ARG A 474 -12.40 21.67 -0.91
CA ARG A 474 -13.29 22.83 -0.81
C ARG A 474 -14.30 22.79 -1.93
N TYR A 475 -15.56 22.88 -1.55
CA TYR A 475 -16.70 22.87 -2.45
C TYR A 475 -17.24 24.28 -2.56
N LEU A 476 -17.43 24.75 -3.78
CA LEU A 476 -17.98 26.07 -4.07
C LEU A 476 -19.22 25.90 -4.94
N GLU A 477 -20.33 26.44 -4.49
CA GLU A 477 -21.59 26.46 -5.22
C GLU A 477 -21.95 27.90 -5.55
N TYR A 478 -22.22 28.14 -6.83
CA TYR A 478 -22.46 29.47 -7.38
C TYR A 478 -23.79 29.52 -8.13
N ARG A 479 -24.46 30.67 -8.05
CA ARG A 479 -25.63 31.03 -8.84
C ARG A 479 -25.27 32.17 -9.78
N CYS A 480 -25.74 32.15 -11.02
CA CYS A 480 -25.57 33.29 -11.92
C CYS A 480 -26.38 34.50 -11.39
N LEU A 481 -25.73 35.67 -11.28
CA LEU A 481 -26.36 36.91 -10.81
C LEU A 481 -27.48 37.40 -11.74
N ARG A 482 -27.36 37.09 -13.02
CA ARG A 482 -28.36 37.39 -14.05
C ARG A 482 -28.87 36.09 -14.62
N ALA A 483 -30.10 36.12 -15.12
CA ALA A 483 -30.61 35.00 -15.87
C ALA A 483 -29.76 34.84 -17.13
N PRO A 484 -28.95 33.78 -17.23
CA PRO A 484 -28.04 33.66 -18.34
C PRO A 484 -28.88 33.45 -19.61
N ASP A 485 -28.53 34.15 -20.68
CA ASP A 485 -29.14 34.02 -22.00
C ASP A 485 -28.08 33.69 -23.07
N ALA A 486 -28.52 33.45 -24.31
CA ALA A 486 -27.62 33.10 -25.40
C ALA A 486 -26.61 34.21 -25.73
N ALA A 487 -26.91 35.48 -25.45
CA ALA A 487 -26.01 36.60 -25.68
C ALA A 487 -24.87 36.65 -24.65
N GLU A 488 -25.13 36.16 -23.43
CA GLU A 488 -24.15 36.10 -22.35
C GLU A 488 -23.20 34.89 -22.42
N ARG A 489 -23.52 33.86 -23.23
CA ARG A 489 -22.75 32.60 -23.36
C ARG A 489 -21.23 32.82 -23.41
N LYS A 490 -20.76 33.63 -24.37
CA LYS A 490 -19.32 33.86 -24.60
C LYS A 490 -18.65 34.58 -23.44
N ARG A 491 -19.37 35.48 -22.78
CA ARG A 491 -18.88 36.22 -21.62
C ARG A 491 -18.75 35.29 -20.42
N LEU A 492 -19.78 34.51 -20.11
CA LEU A 492 -19.78 33.56 -18.99
C LEU A 492 -18.71 32.48 -19.19
N GLY A 493 -18.60 31.90 -20.38
CA GLY A 493 -17.55 30.92 -20.72
C GLY A 493 -16.15 31.49 -20.48
N ARG A 494 -15.88 32.72 -20.94
CA ARG A 494 -14.60 33.41 -20.69
C ARG A 494 -14.37 33.73 -19.22
N THR A 495 -15.40 34.15 -18.48
CA THR A 495 -15.26 34.42 -17.04
C THR A 495 -14.83 33.14 -16.31
N ILE A 496 -15.46 32.01 -16.59
CA ILE A 496 -15.13 30.71 -15.98
C ILE A 496 -13.73 30.26 -16.41
N ALA A 497 -13.39 30.35 -17.70
CA ALA A 497 -12.06 30.01 -18.21
C ALA A 497 -10.96 30.82 -17.52
N SER A 498 -11.19 32.14 -17.38
CA SER A 498 -10.24 33.05 -16.72
C SER A 498 -10.11 32.74 -15.23
N ALA A 499 -11.21 32.34 -14.57
CA ALA A 499 -11.19 31.92 -13.19
C ALA A 499 -10.35 30.65 -12.98
N LEU A 500 -10.53 29.62 -13.83
CA LEU A 500 -9.76 28.38 -13.78
C LEU A 500 -8.26 28.65 -14.05
N ALA A 501 -7.94 29.48 -15.04
CA ALA A 501 -6.57 29.89 -15.32
C ALA A 501 -5.92 30.62 -14.13
N ALA A 502 -6.63 31.55 -13.49
CA ALA A 502 -6.13 32.24 -12.30
C ALA A 502 -5.87 31.28 -11.13
N ALA A 503 -6.68 30.23 -10.99
CA ALA A 503 -6.46 29.18 -9.99
C ALA A 503 -5.15 28.41 -10.25
N ASP A 504 -4.92 28.02 -11.50
CA ASP A 504 -3.72 27.27 -11.93
C ASP A 504 -2.45 28.12 -11.97
N GLU A 505 -2.56 29.45 -12.03
CA GLU A 505 -1.42 30.36 -11.86
C GLU A 505 -1.06 30.56 -10.39
N ALA A 506 -2.04 30.54 -9.49
CA ALA A 506 -1.83 30.75 -8.05
C ALA A 506 -1.02 29.61 -7.41
N VAL A 507 -1.12 28.39 -7.92
CA VAL A 507 -0.43 27.19 -7.43
C VAL A 507 -0.03 26.33 -8.62
N ALA A 508 1.10 25.63 -8.56
CA ALA A 508 1.60 24.83 -9.68
C ALA A 508 0.50 23.91 -10.29
N PRO A 509 0.32 23.91 -11.62
CA PRO A 509 -0.78 23.20 -12.27
C PRO A 509 -0.64 21.68 -12.11
N ASP A 510 -1.66 21.06 -11.53
CA ASP A 510 -1.68 19.63 -11.20
C ASP A 510 -3.04 18.94 -11.41
N GLN A 511 -3.99 19.59 -12.11
CA GLN A 511 -5.32 19.06 -12.45
C GLN A 511 -6.10 18.54 -11.22
N ARG A 512 -6.31 19.40 -10.23
CA ARG A 512 -7.04 19.06 -8.98
C ARG A 512 -8.34 19.84 -8.77
N ILE A 513 -8.93 20.35 -9.85
CA ILE A 513 -10.22 21.04 -9.84
C ILE A 513 -11.18 20.23 -10.71
N VAL A 514 -12.36 19.90 -10.16
CA VAL A 514 -13.50 19.41 -10.94
C VAL A 514 -14.52 20.53 -11.06
N ILE A 515 -15.07 20.70 -12.26
CA ILE A 515 -16.14 21.66 -12.54
C ILE A 515 -17.39 20.92 -13.05
N ALA A 516 -18.54 21.30 -12.51
CA ALA A 516 -19.85 20.79 -12.93
C ALA A 516 -20.86 21.94 -13.03
N PHE A 517 -21.90 21.73 -13.83
CA PHE A 517 -22.88 22.75 -14.19
C PHE A 517 -24.30 22.28 -13.91
N GLY A 518 -25.13 23.17 -13.38
CA GLY A 518 -26.58 22.98 -13.35
C GLY A 518 -27.16 23.02 -14.77
N ARG A 519 -28.33 22.43 -14.95
CA ARG A 519 -28.99 22.33 -16.27
C ARG A 519 -29.06 23.67 -16.98
N ARG A 520 -29.49 24.71 -16.25
CA ARG A 520 -29.70 26.06 -16.79
C ARG A 520 -28.43 26.62 -17.41
N LEU A 521 -27.33 26.69 -16.64
CA LEU A 521 -26.06 27.21 -17.14
C LEU A 521 -25.45 26.32 -18.24
N TRP A 522 -25.55 24.99 -18.10
CA TRP A 522 -25.04 24.07 -19.12
C TRP A 522 -25.75 24.22 -20.46
N SER A 523 -27.08 24.41 -20.45
CA SER A 523 -27.88 24.61 -21.66
C SER A 523 -27.48 25.84 -22.48
N ILE A 524 -26.84 26.82 -21.83
CA ILE A 524 -26.40 28.06 -22.46
C ILE A 524 -24.96 27.94 -22.94
N LEU A 525 -24.09 27.36 -22.13
CA LEU A 525 -22.68 27.18 -22.48
C LEU A 525 -22.49 26.14 -23.60
N ASN A 526 -23.33 25.09 -23.63
CA ASN A 526 -23.22 24.02 -24.61
C ASN A 526 -24.59 23.45 -25.04
N PRO A 527 -25.39 24.22 -25.83
CA PRO A 527 -26.75 23.83 -26.21
C PRO A 527 -26.82 22.52 -27.03
N ASP A 528 -25.75 22.19 -27.75
CA ASP A 528 -25.73 21.04 -28.67
C ASP A 528 -25.38 19.71 -27.98
N ALA A 529 -24.85 19.74 -26.74
CA ALA A 529 -24.36 18.57 -26.02
C ALA A 529 -25.03 18.43 -24.64
N GLN A 530 -26.36 18.43 -24.63
CA GLN A 530 -27.15 18.23 -23.40
C GLN A 530 -27.24 16.74 -23.07
N PRO A 531 -26.74 16.31 -21.89
CA PRO A 531 -26.87 14.92 -21.46
C PRO A 531 -28.34 14.57 -21.22
N PRO A 532 -28.84 13.42 -21.73
CA PRO A 532 -30.23 13.02 -21.55
C PRO A 532 -30.60 12.90 -20.07
N GLY A 533 -31.76 13.42 -19.70
CA GLY A 533 -32.29 13.30 -18.35
C GLY A 533 -31.75 14.33 -17.34
N LEU A 534 -30.82 15.22 -17.70
CA LEU A 534 -30.39 16.29 -16.78
C LEU A 534 -31.58 17.23 -16.46
N HIS A 535 -31.88 17.35 -15.17
CA HIS A 535 -32.88 18.26 -14.63
C HIS A 535 -32.44 18.74 -13.24
N ASP A 536 -33.04 19.83 -12.79
CA ASP A 536 -32.74 20.43 -11.50
C ASP A 536 -33.26 19.54 -10.36
N PHE A 537 -32.50 19.46 -9.28
CA PHE A 537 -32.90 18.76 -8.07
C PHE A 537 -34.23 19.31 -7.55
N GLN A 538 -35.18 18.42 -7.28
CA GLN A 538 -36.47 18.76 -6.70
C GLN A 538 -36.49 18.38 -5.23
N THR A 539 -37.22 19.14 -4.42
CA THR A 539 -37.40 18.81 -3.01
C THR A 539 -38.02 17.42 -2.88
N ILE A 540 -37.41 16.56 -2.06
CA ILE A 540 -37.95 15.24 -1.72
C ILE A 540 -38.60 15.35 -0.34
N GLU A 541 -39.92 15.16 -0.29
CA GLU A 541 -40.68 15.03 0.94
C GLU A 541 -40.77 13.54 1.30
N GLY A 542 -39.92 13.11 2.23
CA GLY A 542 -39.80 11.72 2.65
C GLY A 542 -40.73 11.32 3.79
N ALA A 543 -40.64 10.05 4.16
CA ALA A 543 -41.33 9.51 5.33
C ALA A 543 -40.92 10.24 6.62
N LYS A 544 -41.79 10.21 7.64
CA LYS A 544 -41.58 10.82 8.98
C LYS A 544 -41.26 12.33 8.96
N GLY A 545 -41.57 13.04 7.88
CA GLY A 545 -41.33 14.49 7.77
C GLY A 545 -39.88 14.86 7.41
N HIS A 546 -39.06 13.89 7.00
CA HIS A 546 -37.71 14.15 6.49
C HIS A 546 -37.78 14.83 5.13
N ILE A 547 -36.95 15.87 4.93
CA ILE A 547 -36.96 16.67 3.71
C ILE A 547 -35.54 16.71 3.15
N ALA A 548 -35.39 16.44 1.85
CA ALA A 548 -34.22 16.87 1.10
C ALA A 548 -34.54 18.15 0.32
N PRO A 549 -34.07 19.33 0.76
CA PRO A 549 -34.42 20.59 0.11
C PRO A 549 -33.71 20.73 -1.24
N THR A 550 -34.33 21.48 -2.15
CA THR A 550 -33.64 21.98 -3.35
C THR A 550 -32.87 23.27 -3.03
N THR A 551 -31.59 23.26 -3.36
CA THR A 551 -30.72 24.45 -3.35
C THR A 551 -29.90 24.49 -4.64
N GLN A 552 -30.54 24.10 -5.74
CA GLN A 552 -29.89 23.89 -7.03
C GLN A 552 -28.97 25.05 -7.42
N CYS A 553 -27.68 24.74 -7.61
CA CYS A 553 -26.69 25.71 -8.09
C CYS A 553 -26.48 25.65 -9.61
N ASP A 554 -25.99 26.76 -10.18
CA ASP A 554 -25.71 26.90 -11.61
C ASP A 554 -24.28 26.41 -11.95
N LEU A 555 -23.32 26.72 -11.08
CA LEU A 555 -21.90 26.37 -11.24
C LEU A 555 -21.38 25.76 -9.94
N TRP A 556 -20.74 24.60 -10.05
CA TRP A 556 -20.15 23.87 -8.93
C TRP A 556 -18.67 23.59 -9.20
N LEU A 557 -17.84 23.84 -8.19
CA LEU A 557 -16.40 23.64 -8.24
C LEU A 557 -15.94 22.84 -7.03
N TRP A 558 -15.13 21.82 -7.27
CA TRP A 558 -14.48 21.04 -6.21
C TRP A 558 -12.97 21.10 -6.35
N LEU A 559 -12.36 21.72 -5.34
CA LEU A 559 -10.92 21.92 -5.25
C LEU A 559 -10.32 20.91 -4.28
N GLN A 560 -9.29 20.20 -4.74
CA GLN A 560 -8.57 19.20 -3.96
C GLN A 560 -7.12 19.66 -3.75
N ALA A 561 -6.58 19.53 -2.54
CA ALA A 561 -5.18 19.84 -2.27
C ALA A 561 -4.59 18.95 -1.16
N ASP A 562 -3.26 18.96 -1.06
CA ASP A 562 -2.56 18.28 0.03
C ASP A 562 -2.41 19.18 1.28
N GLY A 563 -2.47 20.51 1.08
CA GLY A 563 -2.39 21.54 2.12
C GLY A 563 -3.47 22.62 1.98
N GLU A 564 -3.87 23.18 3.13
CA GLU A 564 -4.93 24.20 3.23
C GLU A 564 -4.54 25.53 2.57
N ASP A 565 -3.26 25.88 2.64
CA ASP A 565 -2.69 27.08 2.04
C ASP A 565 -2.85 27.11 0.51
N GLU A 566 -2.51 26.01 -0.16
CA GLU A 566 -2.70 25.84 -1.60
C GLU A 566 -4.19 25.91 -1.98
N ASN A 567 -5.04 25.27 -1.20
CA ASN A 567 -6.48 25.24 -1.45
C ASN A 567 -7.11 26.64 -1.32
N VAL A 568 -6.75 27.38 -0.27
CA VAL A 568 -7.19 28.76 -0.04
C VAL A 568 -6.68 29.69 -1.14
N ALA A 569 -5.41 29.58 -1.53
CA ALA A 569 -4.83 30.42 -2.58
C ALA A 569 -5.59 30.28 -3.91
N ARG A 570 -5.90 29.04 -4.33
CA ARG A 570 -6.70 28.76 -5.53
C ARG A 570 -8.12 29.30 -5.40
N THR A 571 -8.76 29.07 -4.27
CA THR A 571 -10.13 29.51 -3.99
C THR A 571 -10.27 31.02 -4.10
N LEU A 572 -9.35 31.77 -3.49
CA LEU A 572 -9.36 33.23 -3.55
C LEU A 572 -9.11 33.75 -4.98
N ALA A 573 -8.23 33.10 -5.75
CA ALA A 573 -7.98 33.45 -7.14
C ALA A 573 -9.22 33.23 -8.02
N LEU A 574 -9.89 32.08 -7.88
CA LEU A 574 -11.15 31.77 -8.57
C LEU A 574 -12.25 32.78 -8.23
N HIS A 575 -12.51 32.97 -6.94
CA HIS A 575 -13.62 33.78 -6.49
C HIS A 575 -13.49 35.25 -6.94
N ARG A 576 -12.27 35.79 -6.99
CA ARG A 576 -12.01 37.14 -7.51
C ARG A 576 -12.47 37.34 -8.95
N MET A 577 -12.37 36.28 -9.77
CA MET A 577 -12.79 36.31 -11.17
C MET A 577 -14.30 36.06 -11.32
N LEU A 578 -14.87 35.16 -10.50
CA LEU A 578 -16.27 34.77 -10.60
C LEU A 578 -17.25 35.78 -9.99
N ARG A 579 -16.87 36.50 -8.92
CA ARG A 579 -17.79 37.34 -8.10
C ARG A 579 -18.56 38.42 -8.86
N CYS A 580 -18.14 38.79 -10.07
CA CYS A 580 -18.83 39.79 -10.88
C CYS A 580 -20.03 39.21 -11.64
N ASP A 581 -20.04 37.90 -11.85
CA ASP A 581 -21.05 37.16 -12.64
C ASP A 581 -21.82 36.13 -11.83
N PHE A 582 -21.22 35.69 -10.73
CA PHE A 582 -21.71 34.61 -9.90
C PHE A 582 -21.80 35.04 -8.44
N GLU A 583 -22.92 34.73 -7.82
CA GLU A 583 -23.15 34.81 -6.38
C GLU A 583 -22.74 33.49 -5.74
N LEU A 584 -21.85 33.54 -4.74
CA LEU A 584 -21.47 32.37 -3.96
C LEU A 584 -22.63 31.99 -3.02
N GLN A 585 -23.24 30.83 -3.25
CA GLN A 585 -24.32 30.29 -2.42
C GLN A 585 -23.75 29.48 -1.24
N LEU A 586 -22.68 28.72 -1.50
CA LEU A 586 -22.03 27.90 -0.49
C LEU A 586 -20.52 27.84 -0.74
N GLU A 587 -19.75 28.07 0.31
CA GLU A 587 -18.36 27.63 0.42
C GLU A 587 -18.28 26.63 1.57
N GLN A 588 -17.87 25.40 1.26
CA GLN A 588 -17.69 24.36 2.26
C GLN A 588 -16.25 23.86 2.27
N PRO A 589 -15.42 24.31 3.21
CA PRO A 589 -14.17 23.64 3.56
C PRO A 589 -14.47 22.26 4.14
N ALA A 590 -13.71 21.27 3.71
CA ALA A 590 -13.86 19.87 4.09
C ALA A 590 -12.49 19.19 4.12
N PHE A 591 -12.42 18.04 4.77
CA PHE A 591 -11.15 17.35 4.99
C PHE A 591 -11.33 15.84 4.94
N THR A 592 -10.25 15.13 4.65
CA THR A 592 -10.20 13.68 4.86
C THR A 592 -10.03 13.41 6.36
N TYR A 593 -11.02 12.78 6.98
CA TYR A 593 -11.00 12.43 8.40
C TYR A 593 -10.51 10.99 8.61
N PHE A 594 -9.40 10.83 9.35
CA PHE A 594 -8.75 9.53 9.59
C PHE A 594 -8.60 8.71 8.29
N ALA A 595 -8.72 7.38 8.34
CA ALA A 595 -8.67 6.49 7.19
C ALA A 595 -9.96 6.60 6.32
N SER A 596 -10.26 7.79 5.82
CA SER A 596 -11.45 8.10 5.00
C SER A 596 -12.78 7.76 5.69
N ARG A 597 -12.90 8.12 6.97
CA ARG A 597 -14.12 7.94 7.76
C ARG A 597 -15.02 9.17 7.69
N ASP A 598 -16.31 8.94 7.81
CA ASP A 598 -17.28 9.96 8.18
C ASP A 598 -17.16 10.34 9.68
N LEU A 599 -17.69 11.50 10.09
CA LEU A 599 -17.70 11.92 11.49
C LEU A 599 -18.53 11.03 12.40
N ILE A 600 -19.56 10.35 11.88
CA ILE A 600 -20.30 9.33 12.65
C ILE A 600 -19.44 8.08 12.95
N GLY A 601 -18.23 8.02 12.37
CA GLY A 601 -17.19 7.06 12.70
C GLY A 601 -17.15 5.82 11.81
N PHE A 602 -17.93 5.77 10.73
CA PHE A 602 -17.92 4.69 9.75
C PHE A 602 -17.05 5.04 8.54
N GLU A 603 -16.46 4.04 7.89
CA GLU A 603 -15.69 4.28 6.65
C GLU A 603 -16.65 4.63 5.50
N ASP A 604 -16.36 5.74 4.81
CA ASP A 604 -17.11 6.15 3.62
C ASP A 604 -16.32 5.78 2.35
N GLY A 605 -17.05 5.35 1.33
CA GLY A 605 -16.47 4.85 0.07
C GLY A 605 -16.22 3.35 0.00
N THR A 606 -16.44 2.56 1.08
CA THR A 606 -16.31 1.09 1.06
C THR A 606 -17.20 0.43 0.00
N GLY A 607 -18.38 1.00 -0.27
CA GLY A 607 -19.30 0.49 -1.30
C GLY A 607 -19.04 1.06 -2.71
N ASN A 608 -17.93 1.76 -2.93
CA ASN A 608 -17.51 2.11 -4.31
C ASN A 608 -17.04 0.86 -5.05
N PRO A 609 -17.14 0.83 -6.39
CA PRO A 609 -16.53 -0.25 -7.17
C PRO A 609 -15.04 -0.43 -6.82
N PRO A 610 -14.57 -1.67 -6.62
CA PRO A 610 -13.24 -1.94 -6.05
C PRO A 610 -12.12 -1.67 -7.05
N ASP A 611 -12.37 -1.83 -8.34
CA ASP A 611 -11.40 -1.67 -9.41
C ASP A 611 -11.63 -0.36 -10.20
N THR A 612 -10.57 0.13 -10.83
CA THR A 612 -10.59 1.38 -11.59
C THR A 612 -11.63 1.35 -12.72
N ARG A 613 -11.82 0.20 -13.37
CA ARG A 613 -12.74 0.08 -14.49
C ARG A 613 -14.19 0.19 -14.01
N GLY A 614 -14.55 -0.52 -12.95
CA GLY A 614 -15.87 -0.43 -12.33
C GLY A 614 -16.21 0.99 -11.86
N ARG A 615 -15.22 1.76 -11.34
CA ARG A 615 -15.44 3.17 -10.95
C ARG A 615 -15.73 4.05 -12.16
N ILE A 616 -15.01 3.84 -13.25
CA ILE A 616 -15.24 4.55 -14.52
C ILE A 616 -16.62 4.19 -15.09
N ASP A 617 -16.96 2.91 -15.14
CA ASP A 617 -18.25 2.44 -15.65
C ASP A 617 -19.42 2.91 -14.77
N ALA A 618 -19.19 3.08 -13.47
CA ALA A 618 -20.18 3.65 -12.56
C ALA A 618 -20.36 5.16 -12.75
N ALA A 619 -19.27 5.90 -13.03
CA ALA A 619 -19.25 7.36 -13.00
C ALA A 619 -19.42 8.04 -14.37
N ILE A 620 -18.92 7.44 -15.46
CA ILE A 620 -18.76 8.12 -16.75
C ILE A 620 -19.83 7.68 -17.73
N VAL A 621 -20.48 8.65 -18.39
CA VAL A 621 -21.44 8.40 -19.47
C VAL A 621 -20.70 7.74 -20.64
N PRO A 622 -21.07 6.51 -21.05
CA PRO A 622 -20.28 5.75 -22.02
C PRO A 622 -20.44 6.25 -23.46
N GLU A 623 -21.64 6.66 -23.85
CA GLU A 623 -21.98 7.02 -25.22
C GLU A 623 -23.13 8.04 -25.30
N GLY A 624 -23.36 8.60 -26.49
CA GLY A 624 -24.41 9.57 -26.75
C GLY A 624 -24.09 11.01 -26.30
N ALA A 625 -25.12 11.84 -26.18
CA ALA A 625 -24.94 13.21 -25.70
C ALA A 625 -24.49 13.20 -24.23
N GLY A 626 -23.38 13.90 -23.95
CA GLY A 626 -22.72 13.87 -22.64
C GLY A 626 -21.70 12.75 -22.45
N ALA A 627 -21.40 11.93 -23.48
CA ALA A 627 -20.36 10.90 -23.40
C ALA A 627 -19.01 11.47 -22.93
N GLY A 628 -18.36 10.76 -22.00
CA GLY A 628 -17.13 11.22 -21.33
C GLY A 628 -17.37 12.20 -20.18
N GLY A 629 -18.61 12.63 -19.94
CA GLY A 629 -19.02 13.39 -18.76
C GLY A 629 -19.56 12.51 -17.63
N SER A 630 -20.04 13.13 -16.56
CA SER A 630 -20.60 12.48 -15.38
C SER A 630 -21.73 13.29 -14.76
N PHE A 631 -22.80 12.62 -14.35
CA PHE A 631 -23.83 13.22 -13.50
C PHE A 631 -23.32 13.31 -12.07
N VAL A 632 -23.56 14.44 -11.42
CA VAL A 632 -23.06 14.74 -10.08
C VAL A 632 -24.24 15.03 -9.16
N LEU A 633 -24.28 14.32 -8.03
CA LEU A 633 -25.12 14.66 -6.88
C LEU A 633 -24.22 15.26 -5.81
N ALA A 634 -24.53 16.50 -5.43
CA ALA A 634 -23.86 17.22 -4.35
C ALA A 634 -24.88 17.62 -3.29
N GLN A 635 -24.62 17.23 -2.04
CA GLN A 635 -25.45 17.56 -0.88
C GLN A 635 -24.59 17.77 0.34
N ARG A 636 -24.90 18.79 1.14
CA ARG A 636 -24.32 18.96 2.47
C ARG A 636 -25.27 18.35 3.50
N TRP A 637 -24.80 17.33 4.17
CA TRP A 637 -25.51 16.62 5.23
C TRP A 637 -25.02 17.07 6.59
N VAL A 638 -25.95 17.49 7.44
CA VAL A 638 -25.72 17.89 8.82
C VAL A 638 -26.00 16.71 9.73
N HIS A 639 -25.03 16.32 10.54
CA HIS A 639 -25.16 15.20 11.48
C HIS A 639 -25.59 15.69 12.86
N ASP A 640 -26.50 14.95 13.48
CA ASP A 640 -26.78 15.02 14.91
C ASP A 640 -25.88 13.99 15.62
N LEU A 641 -24.61 14.36 15.80
CA LEU A 641 -23.62 13.47 16.40
C LEU A 641 -23.98 13.10 17.84
N GLU A 642 -24.53 14.02 18.62
CA GLU A 642 -24.93 13.75 20.01
C GLU A 642 -25.99 12.65 20.05
N LYS A 643 -27.04 12.78 19.23
CA LYS A 643 -28.10 11.77 19.16
C LYS A 643 -27.59 10.44 18.60
N PHE A 644 -26.68 10.45 17.62
CA PHE A 644 -26.14 9.22 17.04
C PHE A 644 -25.18 8.50 18.00
N GLU A 645 -24.32 9.25 18.70
CA GLU A 645 -23.34 8.73 19.65
C GLU A 645 -23.97 8.23 20.95
N ALA A 646 -25.17 8.72 21.29
CA ALA A 646 -25.96 8.21 22.41
C ALA A 646 -26.48 6.77 22.19
N LEU A 647 -26.46 6.27 20.95
CA LEU A 647 -26.83 4.88 20.64
C LEU A 647 -25.69 3.91 20.98
N ASP A 648 -26.06 2.71 21.38
CA ASP A 648 -25.10 1.61 21.46
C ASP A 648 -24.53 1.28 20.08
N ILE A 649 -23.25 0.85 20.04
CA ILE A 649 -22.54 0.56 18.78
C ILE A 649 -23.33 -0.42 17.91
N GLY A 650 -23.92 -1.47 18.49
CA GLY A 650 -24.69 -2.45 17.72
C GLY A 650 -25.92 -1.86 17.02
N ASP A 651 -26.52 -0.80 17.55
CA ASP A 651 -27.64 -0.11 16.89
C ASP A 651 -27.14 0.85 15.82
N GLN A 652 -26.02 1.54 16.06
CA GLN A 652 -25.34 2.32 15.02
C GLN A 652 -24.98 1.44 13.82
N GLU A 653 -24.45 0.24 14.07
CA GLU A 653 -24.08 -0.73 13.02
C GLU A 653 -25.28 -1.23 12.23
N LYS A 654 -26.42 -1.49 12.90
CA LYS A 654 -27.68 -1.83 12.22
C LYS A 654 -28.26 -0.68 11.41
N ILE A 655 -28.10 0.57 11.86
CA ILE A 655 -28.52 1.75 11.12
C ILE A 655 -27.71 1.88 9.83
N ILE A 656 -26.39 1.67 9.88
CA ILE A 656 -25.55 1.76 8.68
C ILE A 656 -25.66 0.50 7.82
N GLY A 657 -25.78 -0.69 8.42
CA GLY A 657 -25.71 -1.98 7.73
C GLY A 657 -24.30 -2.57 7.64
N ARG A 658 -23.39 -2.15 8.54
CA ARG A 658 -22.02 -2.66 8.62
C ARG A 658 -21.45 -2.48 10.02
N THR A 659 -20.35 -3.17 10.35
CA THR A 659 -19.63 -2.98 11.61
C THR A 659 -18.88 -1.65 11.64
N LYS A 660 -18.86 -0.94 12.78
CA LYS A 660 -18.26 0.41 12.91
C LYS A 660 -16.74 0.38 12.84
N ALA A 661 -16.11 -0.58 13.53
CA ALA A 661 -14.65 -0.62 13.61
C ALA A 661 -14.01 -1.20 12.33
N GLU A 662 -14.54 -2.29 11.79
CA GLU A 662 -13.95 -3.03 10.67
C GLU A 662 -14.56 -2.71 9.30
N SER A 663 -15.67 -1.95 9.24
CA SER A 663 -16.43 -1.68 8.00
C SER A 663 -16.89 -2.94 7.24
N ILE A 664 -17.21 -4.02 7.97
CA ILE A 664 -17.72 -5.27 7.40
C ILE A 664 -19.23 -5.11 7.18
N GLU A 665 -19.64 -5.19 5.92
CA GLU A 665 -21.05 -5.18 5.51
C GLU A 665 -21.78 -6.42 6.04
N PHE A 666 -23.01 -6.23 6.54
CA PHE A 666 -23.84 -7.34 6.96
C PHE A 666 -24.33 -8.15 5.75
N GLU A 667 -24.54 -9.45 5.90
CA GLU A 667 -25.00 -10.32 4.81
C GLU A 667 -26.28 -11.08 5.22
N GLY A 668 -27.15 -11.33 4.25
CA GLY A 668 -28.38 -12.10 4.43
C GLY A 668 -29.29 -11.52 5.52
N ASP A 669 -29.81 -12.39 6.39
CA ASP A 669 -30.77 -12.02 7.44
C ASP A 669 -30.20 -11.05 8.49
N ALA A 670 -28.88 -10.84 8.53
CA ALA A 670 -28.24 -9.89 9.44
C ALA A 670 -28.36 -8.44 8.95
N MET A 671 -28.62 -8.20 7.66
CA MET A 671 -28.77 -6.86 7.08
C MET A 671 -30.19 -6.33 7.31
N PRO A 672 -30.38 -5.26 8.10
CA PRO A 672 -31.69 -4.63 8.23
C PRO A 672 -32.11 -4.01 6.89
N ALA A 673 -33.36 -4.24 6.49
CA ALA A 673 -33.89 -3.73 5.22
C ALA A 673 -33.99 -2.20 5.16
N ASP A 674 -33.97 -1.55 6.32
CA ASP A 674 -34.01 -0.10 6.54
C ASP A 674 -32.63 0.49 6.87
N SER A 675 -31.56 -0.30 6.76
CA SER A 675 -30.18 0.18 6.93
C SER A 675 -29.70 1.00 5.73
N HIS A 676 -28.77 1.92 5.96
CA HIS A 676 -28.22 2.79 4.92
C HIS A 676 -27.66 2.01 3.73
N VAL A 677 -26.94 0.92 3.97
CA VAL A 677 -26.43 0.04 2.91
C VAL A 677 -27.58 -0.61 2.12
N ALA A 678 -28.57 -1.21 2.78
CA ALA A 678 -29.68 -1.86 2.08
C ALA A 678 -30.53 -0.88 1.26
N ARG A 679 -30.62 0.39 1.71
CA ARG A 679 -31.34 1.44 0.97
C ARG A 679 -30.56 1.95 -0.23
N THR A 680 -29.24 2.06 -0.11
CA THR A 680 -28.37 2.61 -1.18
C THR A 680 -27.85 1.57 -2.16
N ASP A 681 -27.83 0.28 -1.82
CA ASP A 681 -27.54 -0.80 -2.77
C ASP A 681 -28.78 -1.12 -3.62
N ALA A 682 -29.05 -0.23 -4.56
CA ALA A 682 -30.20 -0.31 -5.45
C ALA A 682 -29.87 -1.11 -6.71
N GLU A 683 -30.85 -1.89 -7.17
CA GLU A 683 -30.82 -2.60 -8.44
C GLU A 683 -32.07 -2.26 -9.26
N LYS A 684 -31.94 -2.21 -10.58
CA LYS A 684 -33.06 -2.09 -11.51
C LYS A 684 -32.88 -3.12 -12.62
N ASP A 685 -33.90 -3.91 -12.88
CA ASP A 685 -33.88 -4.99 -13.88
C ASP A 685 -32.71 -5.98 -13.70
N GLY A 686 -32.33 -6.24 -12.43
CA GLY A 686 -31.21 -7.12 -12.07
C GLY A 686 -29.82 -6.51 -12.30
N ILE A 687 -29.74 -5.20 -12.62
CA ILE A 687 -28.49 -4.47 -12.80
C ILE A 687 -28.28 -3.56 -11.59
N ALA A 688 -27.14 -3.74 -10.91
CA ALA A 688 -26.76 -2.89 -9.79
C ALA A 688 -26.51 -1.44 -10.25
N LEU A 689 -27.18 -0.50 -9.60
CA LEU A 689 -27.10 0.94 -9.87
C LEU A 689 -25.93 1.57 -9.11
N LYS A 690 -24.72 1.08 -9.37
CA LYS A 690 -23.51 1.56 -8.68
C LYS A 690 -23.22 3.02 -9.04
N VAL A 691 -22.77 3.77 -8.05
CA VAL A 691 -22.29 5.14 -8.18
C VAL A 691 -20.86 5.23 -7.62
N PHE A 692 -20.12 6.28 -7.96
CA PHE A 692 -18.78 6.52 -7.44
C PHE A 692 -18.80 7.71 -6.48
N ARG A 693 -18.69 7.43 -5.18
CA ARG A 693 -18.72 8.45 -4.11
C ARG A 693 -17.33 9.02 -3.84
N ARG A 694 -17.29 10.32 -3.60
CA ARG A 694 -16.12 11.15 -3.30
C ARG A 694 -16.41 12.16 -2.19
N SER A 695 -17.30 11.80 -1.27
CA SER A 695 -17.72 12.66 -0.15
C SER A 695 -16.54 13.05 0.75
N SER A 696 -16.70 14.13 1.51
CA SER A 696 -15.70 14.53 2.50
C SER A 696 -16.34 15.14 3.74
N PRO A 697 -15.92 14.73 4.94
CA PRO A 697 -16.33 15.36 6.19
C PRO A 697 -16.07 16.86 6.24
N TYR A 698 -16.94 17.58 6.95
CA TYR A 698 -16.71 18.96 7.34
C TYR A 698 -17.16 19.17 8.79
N ALA A 699 -16.53 20.12 9.46
CA ALA A 699 -16.88 20.48 10.83
C ALA A 699 -16.59 21.95 11.11
N SER A 700 -17.51 22.58 11.82
CA SER A 700 -17.35 23.83 12.57
C SER A 700 -17.80 23.60 14.01
N LEU A 701 -17.69 24.62 14.87
CA LEU A 701 -18.09 24.52 16.29
C LEU A 701 -19.59 24.28 16.48
N ASP A 702 -20.41 24.68 15.52
CA ASP A 702 -21.87 24.68 15.56
C ASP A 702 -22.51 23.69 14.57
N ARG A 703 -21.78 23.25 13.55
CA ARG A 703 -22.31 22.40 12.48
C ARG A 703 -21.25 21.44 11.96
N CYS A 704 -21.57 20.18 11.89
CA CYS A 704 -20.68 19.18 11.32
C CYS A 704 -21.45 18.14 10.54
N GLY A 705 -20.77 17.49 9.61
CA GLY A 705 -21.31 16.34 8.91
C GLY A 705 -20.52 15.99 7.67
N LEU A 706 -21.23 15.64 6.60
CA LEU A 706 -20.65 15.12 5.37
C LEU A 706 -21.06 15.99 4.19
N TYR A 707 -20.09 16.49 3.42
CA TYR A 707 -20.38 16.96 2.08
C TYR A 707 -20.43 15.74 1.16
N PHE A 708 -21.64 15.21 0.97
CA PHE A 708 -21.90 14.07 0.10
C PHE A 708 -21.66 14.47 -1.35
N LEU A 709 -20.77 13.73 -2.01
CA LEU A 709 -20.44 13.91 -3.41
C LEU A 709 -20.46 12.56 -4.11
N SER A 710 -21.22 12.45 -5.20
CA SER A 710 -21.30 11.24 -5.98
C SER A 710 -21.34 11.51 -7.48
N PHE A 711 -20.65 10.65 -8.23
CA PHE A 711 -20.56 10.65 -9.68
C PHE A 711 -21.27 9.42 -10.25
N ALA A 712 -22.06 9.59 -11.31
CA ALA A 712 -22.82 8.52 -11.95
C ALA A 712 -22.86 8.66 -13.47
N CYS A 713 -22.88 7.53 -14.19
CA CYS A 713 -23.07 7.51 -15.65
C CYS A 713 -24.51 7.81 -16.08
N ALA A 714 -25.46 7.85 -15.14
CA ALA A 714 -26.86 8.20 -15.37
C ALA A 714 -27.46 8.82 -14.09
N LEU A 715 -28.19 9.93 -14.25
CA LEU A 715 -28.82 10.65 -13.13
C LEU A 715 -29.81 9.78 -12.34
N GLU A 716 -30.52 8.89 -13.03
CA GLU A 716 -31.50 7.99 -12.44
C GLU A 716 -30.91 7.15 -11.30
N ARG A 717 -29.61 6.83 -11.32
CA ARG A 717 -28.94 6.09 -10.24
C ARG A 717 -28.98 6.86 -8.91
N HIS A 718 -28.80 8.18 -8.96
CA HIS A 718 -28.91 9.04 -7.78
C HIS A 718 -30.36 9.17 -7.31
N GLN A 719 -31.30 9.32 -8.25
CA GLN A 719 -32.72 9.46 -7.93
C GLN A 719 -33.26 8.22 -7.21
N ILE A 720 -33.05 7.03 -7.76
CA ILE A 720 -33.54 5.78 -7.16
C ILE A 720 -32.95 5.57 -5.76
N GLN A 721 -31.66 5.84 -5.56
CA GLN A 721 -31.05 5.72 -4.23
C GLN A 721 -31.67 6.70 -3.23
N LEU A 722 -31.86 7.97 -3.61
CA LEU A 722 -32.50 8.96 -2.74
C LEU A 722 -33.96 8.64 -2.46
N GLU A 723 -34.73 8.23 -3.47
CA GLU A 723 -36.13 7.85 -3.30
C GLU A 723 -36.28 6.69 -2.31
N ARG A 724 -35.37 5.72 -2.39
CA ARG A 724 -35.28 4.61 -1.43
C ARG A 724 -34.87 5.07 -0.04
N MET A 725 -33.92 5.99 0.08
CA MET A 725 -33.50 6.53 1.37
C MET A 725 -34.64 7.29 2.05
N PHE A 726 -35.33 8.17 1.33
CA PHE A 726 -36.42 8.99 1.87
C PHE A 726 -37.76 8.23 1.95
N GLY A 727 -37.81 6.96 1.51
CA GLY A 727 -38.99 6.11 1.61
C GLY A 727 -40.14 6.48 0.67
N VAL A 728 -39.82 7.13 -0.45
CA VAL A 728 -40.79 7.48 -1.51
C VAL A 728 -40.79 6.46 -2.65
N SER A 729 -39.99 5.40 -2.56
CA SER A 729 -39.95 4.27 -3.51
C SER A 729 -41.17 3.33 -3.47
N GLY A 730 -42.12 3.54 -2.55
CA GLY A 730 -43.36 2.77 -2.45
C GLY A 730 -43.28 1.42 -1.72
N ASP A 731 -42.11 1.06 -1.19
CA ASP A 731 -41.87 -0.17 -0.41
C ASP A 731 -42.11 -0.01 1.10
N GLY A 732 -42.49 1.19 1.55
CA GLY A 732 -42.80 1.49 2.95
C GLY A 732 -41.60 1.55 3.89
N LEU A 733 -40.37 1.52 3.35
CA LEU A 733 -39.13 1.56 4.12
C LEU A 733 -38.37 2.86 3.85
N SER A 734 -37.88 3.49 4.92
CA SER A 734 -36.96 4.63 4.85
C SER A 734 -35.62 4.26 5.47
N ASP A 735 -34.54 4.90 5.03
CA ASP A 735 -33.21 4.76 5.61
C ASP A 735 -33.18 5.32 7.03
N ARG A 736 -32.78 4.51 8.00
CA ARG A 736 -32.67 4.93 9.40
C ARG A 736 -31.58 5.95 9.65
N LEU A 737 -30.56 6.07 8.79
CA LEU A 737 -29.51 7.07 8.96
C LEU A 737 -30.06 8.50 8.90
N ILE A 738 -31.14 8.72 8.16
CA ILE A 738 -31.72 10.06 8.00
C ILE A 738 -32.38 10.57 9.30
N ASP A 739 -32.66 9.68 10.26
CA ASP A 739 -33.12 10.07 11.60
C ASP A 739 -32.01 10.77 12.43
N PHE A 740 -30.74 10.71 11.96
CA PHE A 740 -29.54 11.24 12.63
C PHE A 740 -28.71 12.17 11.73
N SER A 741 -29.09 12.31 10.47
CA SER A 741 -28.37 13.11 9.48
C SER A 741 -29.35 13.63 8.45
N HIS A 742 -29.36 14.93 8.19
CA HIS A 742 -30.28 15.52 7.22
C HIS A 742 -29.54 16.41 6.22
N PRO A 743 -29.90 16.40 4.94
CA PRO A 743 -29.31 17.31 3.97
C PRO A 743 -29.93 18.71 4.13
N ASP A 744 -29.09 19.75 4.11
CA ASP A 744 -29.55 21.14 4.03
C ASP A 744 -29.34 21.76 2.64
N THR A 745 -28.69 21.03 1.73
CA THR A 745 -28.55 21.37 0.31
C THR A 745 -28.85 20.19 -0.61
N GLY A 746 -29.17 20.50 -1.87
CA GLY A 746 -29.43 19.52 -2.92
C GLY A 746 -29.28 20.09 -4.32
N SER A 747 -28.33 19.53 -5.09
CA SER A 747 -28.05 19.94 -6.47
C SER A 747 -27.77 18.72 -7.36
N TYR A 748 -28.41 18.69 -8.53
CA TYR A 748 -28.06 17.80 -9.64
C TYR A 748 -27.28 18.58 -10.69
N LEU A 749 -26.12 18.07 -11.06
CA LEU A 749 -25.16 18.77 -11.89
C LEU A 749 -24.59 17.83 -12.95
N PHE A 750 -23.92 18.40 -13.95
CA PHE A 750 -23.20 17.65 -14.95
C PHE A 750 -21.75 18.12 -15.06
N ALA A 751 -20.80 17.21 -14.84
CA ALA A 751 -19.38 17.41 -15.07
C ALA A 751 -19.05 16.94 -16.50
N PRO A 752 -18.85 17.85 -17.47
CA PRO A 752 -18.68 17.47 -18.87
C PRO A 752 -17.31 16.83 -19.15
N ALA A 753 -17.20 16.18 -20.30
CA ALA A 753 -15.93 15.80 -20.90
C ALA A 753 -15.03 17.02 -21.11
N ALA A 754 -13.71 16.83 -21.08
CA ALA A 754 -12.72 17.87 -21.26
C ALA A 754 -12.92 18.62 -22.60
N GLU A 755 -13.23 17.91 -23.68
CA GLU A 755 -13.47 18.53 -24.98
C GLU A 755 -14.73 19.41 -24.98
N ASP A 756 -15.80 18.97 -24.31
CA ASP A 756 -17.04 19.76 -24.19
C ASP A 756 -16.86 20.96 -23.27
N LEU A 757 -16.04 20.82 -22.23
CA LEU A 757 -15.67 21.90 -21.35
C LEU A 757 -14.85 22.95 -22.11
N GLU A 758 -13.79 22.54 -22.82
CA GLU A 758 -12.97 23.43 -23.64
C GLU A 758 -13.85 24.22 -24.62
N LYS A 759 -14.75 23.53 -25.36
CA LYS A 759 -15.70 24.18 -26.27
C LYS A 759 -16.66 25.15 -25.57
N ALA A 760 -17.18 24.78 -24.40
CA ALA A 760 -18.09 25.62 -23.61
C ALA A 760 -17.41 26.91 -23.11
N LEU A 761 -16.10 26.85 -22.85
CA LEU A 761 -15.32 27.96 -22.30
C LEU A 761 -14.77 28.91 -23.38
N GLU A 762 -14.56 28.44 -24.61
CA GLU A 762 -14.10 29.27 -25.74
C GLU A 762 -15.18 30.25 -26.25
N GLY A 763 -16.46 29.86 -26.09
CA GLY A 763 -17.64 30.69 -26.36
C GLY A 763 -18.15 30.63 -27.78
#